data_AF-W0IA87-F1
#
_entry.id   AF-W0IA87-F1
#
_cell.length_a   1.000
_cell.length_b   1.000
_cell.length_c   1.000
_cell.angle_alpha   90.00
_cell.angle_beta   90.00
_cell.angle_gamma   90.00
#
_symmetry.space_group_name_H-M   'P 1'
#
loop_
_entity.id
_entity.type
_entity.pdbx_description
1 polymer ?
#
loop_
_entity_poly.entity_id
_entity_poly.type
_entity_poly.pdbx_seq_one_letter_code
_entity_poly.pdbx_strand_id
1 'polypeptide(L)'
;MRRGFFLNSAVLLLLIPLLLLLATYEDVSSQVIQAQSIRTQAERTYRVVSYLELDFQKALEISGKRAIVAVVDYVSVTGNFISPTYMVNNTIKDLVLEGNSTSLSGYNSNRVMRGQSLREWLMNITEELNKQGFEVSPTIDDILNSIELTVAPLDSFRIVIKARIPNITIKDASGRIVYTGSIPSNGGYIYSIVDLQNLEDPLFSAMTGGRYHRSIRACRYSFPEILEKPIKVLEGNSSSTASHVVGTLSQTLDTEKIFFGDYYPGEGAKAYVLLNEPDQNVTVPIVFNTTLNGVRTSPLSVFNENDMGVLVFENTSGTSGGTGATVTWCSLLGYRLNLTIQNNVGTNLVNFQVPIYIDRFHLDLITLNTFFSTADSDRDNVPILEIYDENCNPINFWVEKWDTSNQQAVIWVNVTIPANSQITLGIYFDSTGTETLGDPDKVFDFYDDFSGTTLNTSKWEQYNAQVSIINGVLKITNAYAGIYTKKTFSPPVIIEFRQNIKNRWAELYIAVRQNNYPYAWGPLWWVRANWIQPASWAYLDDHDWGLYSNVIVNLPTGWHEGTIYWFRYNSVLEWDTGAIAYNPFNFYQDYNGAIALGTWDRNQEWDWIRVRKYASTPPTVTVSRTIETKPSSTVTTTATVTSARAYDIQPFINCIMDQRYFGIYNAPSFFERLEGSTINHDEYETLAHQIQDELGIKYGDQYYPIGLVSFMIPHATYDEKLFNLFNTLGIALEEDQTSFDYYFLQYYFGGGSKVVGYRVYGISDSPDRSSVYFFLDNQTAVAIFGAQGAQDLLQR
;
A
#
# COMPACT_ATOMS: atom_id res chain seq x y z
N MET A 1 -72.28 -79.25 35.73
CA MET A 1 -71.66 -78.39 34.69
C MET A 1 -71.42 -76.93 35.07
N ARG A 2 -71.85 -76.39 36.24
CA ARG A 2 -71.69 -74.95 36.56
C ARG A 2 -70.38 -74.51 37.23
N ARG A 3 -69.67 -75.38 37.96
CA ARG A 3 -68.41 -75.01 38.68
C ARG A 3 -67.18 -74.90 37.77
N GLY A 4 -67.05 -75.74 36.74
CA GLY A 4 -65.94 -75.67 35.77
C GLY A 4 -65.98 -74.44 34.87
N PHE A 5 -67.19 -73.93 34.56
CA PHE A 5 -67.36 -72.71 33.77
C PHE A 5 -66.94 -71.46 34.55
N PHE A 6 -67.24 -71.39 35.85
CA PHE A 6 -66.81 -70.28 36.72
C PHE A 6 -65.29 -70.25 36.94
N LEU A 7 -64.66 -71.41 37.15
CA LEU A 7 -63.20 -71.51 37.28
C LEU A 7 -62.46 -71.13 35.99
N ASN A 8 -62.90 -71.64 34.83
CA ASN A 8 -62.30 -71.25 33.54
C ASN A 8 -62.54 -69.78 33.20
N SER A 9 -63.72 -69.23 33.53
CA SER A 9 -64.01 -67.81 33.30
C SER A 9 -63.19 -66.91 34.21
N ALA A 10 -62.98 -67.28 35.49
CA ALA A 10 -62.13 -66.54 36.42
C ALA A 10 -60.65 -66.59 36.02
N VAL A 11 -60.18 -67.74 35.52
CA VAL A 11 -58.82 -67.88 34.96
C VAL A 11 -58.65 -67.01 33.72
N LEU A 12 -59.61 -66.98 32.79
CA LEU A 12 -59.60 -66.08 31.64
C LEU A 12 -59.65 -64.60 32.04
N LEU A 13 -60.47 -64.24 33.05
CA LEU A 13 -60.57 -62.88 33.58
C LEU A 13 -59.28 -62.39 34.25
N LEU A 14 -58.47 -63.31 34.79
CA LEU A 14 -57.15 -63.00 35.35
C LEU A 14 -56.02 -63.06 34.30
N LEU A 15 -56.14 -63.93 33.29
CA LEU A 15 -55.16 -64.07 32.21
C LEU A 15 -55.16 -62.87 31.26
N ILE A 16 -56.32 -62.31 30.94
CA ILE A 16 -56.40 -61.17 30.01
C ILE A 16 -55.63 -59.94 30.55
N PRO A 17 -55.85 -59.48 31.80
CA PRO A 17 -55.05 -58.40 32.38
C PRO A 17 -53.57 -58.75 32.53
N LEU A 18 -53.24 -60.00 32.85
CA LEU A 18 -51.84 -60.44 32.99
C LEU A 18 -51.11 -60.43 31.64
N LEU A 19 -51.75 -60.88 30.57
CA LEU A 19 -51.21 -60.84 29.20
C LEU A 19 -51.09 -59.40 28.69
N LEU A 20 -52.07 -58.54 28.99
CA LEU A 20 -51.98 -57.10 28.68
C LEU A 20 -50.84 -56.44 29.44
N LEU A 21 -50.67 -56.75 30.73
CA LEU A 21 -49.55 -56.26 31.54
C LEU A 21 -48.20 -56.71 30.96
N LEU A 22 -48.08 -58.00 30.60
CA LEU A 22 -46.87 -58.54 29.97
C LEU A 22 -46.56 -57.84 28.64
N ALA A 23 -47.56 -57.67 27.78
CA ALA A 23 -47.41 -56.97 26.50
C ALA A 23 -47.00 -55.50 26.71
N THR A 24 -47.60 -54.79 27.68
CA THR A 24 -47.20 -53.41 28.00
C THR A 24 -45.81 -53.32 28.62
N TYR A 25 -45.42 -54.29 29.45
CA TYR A 25 -44.08 -54.33 30.04
C TYR A 25 -43.01 -54.62 28.99
N GLU A 26 -43.28 -55.53 28.06
CA GLU A 26 -42.39 -55.82 26.93
C GLU A 26 -42.23 -54.61 26.01
N ASP A 27 -43.33 -53.91 25.68
CA ASP A 27 -43.29 -52.69 24.87
C ASP A 27 -42.53 -51.55 25.56
N VAL A 28 -42.82 -51.27 26.83
CA VAL A 28 -42.11 -50.23 27.61
C VAL A 28 -40.63 -50.60 27.81
N SER A 29 -40.32 -51.86 28.12
CA SER A 29 -38.92 -52.30 28.26
C SER A 29 -38.17 -52.19 26.93
N SER A 30 -38.81 -52.54 25.81
CA SER A 30 -38.24 -52.37 24.47
C SER A 30 -37.97 -50.90 24.16
N GLN A 31 -38.93 -50.00 24.44
CA GLN A 31 -38.78 -48.57 24.26
C GLN A 31 -37.66 -47.98 25.14
N VAL A 32 -37.53 -48.42 26.39
CA VAL A 32 -36.46 -47.97 27.30
C VAL A 32 -35.09 -48.44 26.82
N ILE A 33 -34.97 -49.70 26.37
CA ILE A 33 -33.72 -50.24 25.80
C ILE A 33 -33.36 -49.48 24.51
N GLN A 34 -34.33 -49.20 23.64
CA GLN A 34 -34.12 -48.38 22.44
C GLN A 34 -33.69 -46.95 22.79
N ALA A 35 -34.34 -46.30 23.75
CA ALA A 35 -33.99 -44.94 24.17
C ALA A 35 -32.59 -44.86 24.80
N GLN A 36 -32.21 -45.83 25.64
CA GLN A 36 -30.85 -45.91 26.20
C GLN A 36 -29.80 -46.21 25.14
N SER A 37 -30.13 -47.07 24.17
CA SER A 37 -29.25 -47.35 23.02
C SER A 37 -29.03 -46.10 22.17
N ILE A 38 -30.10 -45.38 21.80
CA ILE A 38 -30.04 -44.13 21.04
C ILE A 38 -29.23 -43.07 21.81
N ARG A 39 -29.46 -42.91 23.12
CA ARG A 39 -28.72 -41.95 23.95
C ARG A 39 -27.22 -42.29 24.01
N THR A 40 -26.89 -43.55 24.29
CA THR A 40 -25.48 -44.00 24.34
C THR A 40 -24.79 -43.79 22.99
N GLN A 41 -25.51 -43.99 21.88
CA GLN A 41 -25.01 -43.78 20.54
C GLN A 41 -24.82 -42.28 20.22
N ALA A 42 -25.77 -41.43 20.60
CA ALA A 42 -25.64 -39.98 20.46
C ALA A 42 -24.44 -39.44 21.28
N GLU A 43 -24.26 -39.91 22.52
CA GLU A 43 -23.11 -39.52 23.36
C GLU A 43 -21.76 -39.99 22.77
N ARG A 44 -21.69 -41.20 22.19
CA ARG A 44 -20.48 -41.66 21.48
C ARG A 44 -20.19 -40.83 20.24
N THR A 45 -21.20 -40.52 19.44
CA THR A 45 -21.08 -39.71 18.22
C THR A 45 -20.58 -38.31 18.55
N TYR A 46 -21.21 -37.65 19.53
CA TYR A 46 -20.81 -36.32 19.98
C TYR A 46 -19.35 -36.29 20.45
N ARG A 47 -18.92 -37.30 21.23
CA ARG A 47 -17.52 -37.41 21.67
C ARG A 47 -16.57 -37.54 20.50
N VAL A 48 -16.83 -38.43 19.54
CA VAL A 48 -15.96 -38.64 18.36
C VAL A 48 -15.80 -37.35 17.56
N VAL A 49 -16.91 -36.65 17.26
CA VAL A 49 -16.86 -35.39 16.49
C VAL A 49 -16.14 -34.30 17.27
N SER A 50 -16.44 -34.12 18.55
CA SER A 50 -15.78 -33.11 19.39
C SER A 50 -14.27 -33.36 19.52
N TYR A 51 -13.84 -34.61 19.62
CA TYR A 51 -12.41 -34.95 19.65
C TYR A 51 -11.75 -34.69 18.30
N LEU A 52 -12.41 -35.03 17.20
CA LEU A 52 -11.89 -34.81 15.87
C LEU A 52 -11.74 -33.31 15.54
N GLU A 53 -12.68 -32.47 16.00
CA GLU A 53 -12.58 -31.01 15.90
C GLU A 53 -11.40 -30.45 16.69
N LEU A 54 -11.28 -30.83 17.96
CA LEU A 54 -10.17 -30.41 18.84
C LEU A 54 -8.81 -30.86 18.29
N ASP A 55 -8.75 -32.08 17.77
CA ASP A 55 -7.52 -32.65 17.22
C ASP A 55 -7.17 -32.03 15.87
N PHE A 56 -8.15 -31.72 15.02
CA PHE A 56 -7.96 -30.95 13.79
C PHE A 56 -7.40 -29.55 14.09
N GLN A 57 -7.93 -28.87 15.11
CA GLN A 57 -7.40 -27.56 15.53
C GLN A 57 -5.93 -27.65 15.96
N LYS A 58 -5.58 -28.66 16.77
CA LYS A 58 -4.19 -28.88 17.20
C LYS A 58 -3.27 -29.26 16.05
N ALA A 59 -3.75 -30.12 15.15
CA ALA A 59 -3.01 -30.52 13.96
C ALA A 59 -2.71 -29.29 13.10
N LEU A 60 -3.71 -28.44 12.85
CA LEU A 60 -3.57 -27.19 12.12
C LEU A 60 -2.57 -26.23 12.76
N GLU A 61 -2.60 -26.09 14.08
CA GLU A 61 -1.66 -25.24 14.83
C GLU A 61 -0.22 -25.75 14.73
N ILE A 62 -0.02 -27.05 14.92
CA ILE A 62 1.32 -27.67 14.89
C ILE A 62 1.90 -27.64 13.47
N SER A 63 1.12 -28.05 12.47
CA SER A 63 1.54 -28.04 11.07
C SER A 63 1.78 -26.60 10.60
N GLY A 64 0.92 -25.67 10.99
CA GLY A 64 1.05 -24.25 10.68
C GLY A 64 2.34 -23.61 11.21
N LYS A 65 2.61 -23.79 12.51
CA LYS A 65 3.85 -23.30 13.14
C LYS A 65 5.09 -23.89 12.47
N ARG A 66 5.08 -25.20 12.18
CA ARG A 66 6.21 -25.86 11.51
C ARG A 66 6.39 -25.41 10.07
N ALA A 67 5.29 -25.19 9.34
CA ALA A 67 5.34 -24.70 7.97
C ALA A 67 5.97 -23.31 7.89
N ILE A 68 5.60 -22.41 8.81
CA ILE A 68 6.20 -21.07 8.91
C ILE A 68 7.70 -21.16 9.23
N VAL A 69 8.10 -22.00 10.20
CA VAL A 69 9.53 -22.20 10.50
C VAL A 69 10.27 -22.84 9.32
N ALA A 70 9.61 -23.71 8.53
CA ALA A 70 10.23 -24.37 7.38
C ALA A 70 10.50 -23.38 6.23
N VAL A 71 9.60 -22.43 5.96
CA VAL A 71 9.85 -21.37 4.97
C VAL A 71 10.93 -20.40 5.42
N VAL A 72 10.98 -20.05 6.72
CA VAL A 72 12.07 -19.24 7.28
C VAL A 72 13.41 -19.97 7.16
N ASP A 73 13.48 -21.23 7.59
CA ASP A 73 14.71 -22.05 7.50
C ASP A 73 15.14 -22.24 6.04
N TYR A 74 14.20 -22.40 5.10
CA TYR A 74 14.52 -22.45 3.67
C TYR A 74 15.22 -21.19 3.20
N VAL A 75 14.62 -20.02 3.42
CA VAL A 75 15.18 -18.74 2.94
C VAL A 75 16.50 -18.43 3.64
N SER A 76 16.58 -18.62 4.97
CA SER A 76 17.80 -18.37 5.74
C SER A 76 18.95 -19.30 5.39
N VAL A 77 18.71 -20.59 5.13
CA VAL A 77 19.78 -21.56 4.85
C VAL A 77 20.21 -21.56 3.38
N THR A 78 19.26 -21.36 2.45
CA THR A 78 19.57 -21.42 1.01
C THR A 78 19.94 -20.06 0.43
N GLY A 79 19.52 -18.97 1.07
CA GLY A 79 19.60 -17.62 0.51
C GLY A 79 18.63 -17.36 -0.65
N ASN A 80 17.80 -18.34 -1.01
CA ASN A 80 16.82 -18.20 -2.09
C ASN A 80 15.48 -17.75 -1.51
N PHE A 81 14.89 -16.74 -2.13
CA PHE A 81 13.54 -16.30 -1.82
C PHE A 81 12.49 -17.22 -2.45
N ILE A 82 11.31 -17.27 -1.84
CA ILE A 82 10.15 -17.98 -2.38
C ILE A 82 9.64 -17.22 -3.60
N SER A 83 9.22 -17.96 -4.64
CA SER A 83 8.75 -17.35 -5.88
C SER A 83 7.50 -16.49 -5.63
N PRO A 84 7.53 -15.17 -5.92
CA PRO A 84 6.37 -14.32 -5.74
C PRO A 84 5.22 -14.70 -6.68
N THR A 85 5.48 -15.41 -7.78
CA THR A 85 4.42 -15.93 -8.67
C THR A 85 3.66 -17.10 -8.03
N TYR A 86 4.34 -17.94 -7.24
CA TYR A 86 3.66 -19.02 -6.52
C TYR A 86 3.12 -18.56 -5.18
N MET A 87 3.74 -17.54 -4.58
CA MET A 87 3.38 -16.89 -3.33
C MET A 87 3.69 -17.73 -2.07
N VAL A 88 4.02 -17.04 -0.97
CA VAL A 88 4.33 -17.65 0.33
C VAL A 88 3.10 -18.28 0.98
N ASN A 89 1.92 -17.67 0.86
CA ASN A 89 0.67 -18.24 1.37
C ASN A 89 0.38 -19.65 0.80
N ASN A 90 0.59 -19.86 -0.50
CA ASN A 90 0.44 -21.16 -1.15
C ASN A 90 1.54 -22.13 -0.72
N THR A 91 2.78 -21.66 -0.59
CA THR A 91 3.89 -22.49 -0.10
C THR A 91 3.65 -23.00 1.33
N ILE A 92 3.16 -22.14 2.23
CA ILE A 92 2.79 -22.52 3.60
C ILE A 92 1.59 -23.48 3.56
N LYS A 93 0.60 -23.23 2.70
CA LYS A 93 -0.56 -24.11 2.52
C LYS A 93 -0.15 -25.53 2.11
N ASP A 94 0.74 -25.68 1.12
CA ASP A 94 1.27 -26.98 0.71
C ASP A 94 1.95 -27.70 1.88
N LEU A 95 2.81 -26.99 2.62
CA LEU A 95 3.49 -27.55 3.79
C LEU A 95 2.51 -27.98 4.88
N VAL A 96 1.45 -27.22 5.12
CA VAL A 96 0.42 -27.58 6.10
C VAL A 96 -0.34 -28.83 5.67
N LEU A 97 -0.71 -28.94 4.39
CA LEU A 97 -1.47 -30.07 3.87
C LEU A 97 -0.60 -31.34 3.72
N GLU A 98 0.54 -31.20 3.06
CA GLU A 98 1.35 -32.30 2.54
C GLU A 98 2.71 -32.47 3.26
N GLY A 99 3.19 -31.46 3.98
CA GLY A 99 4.51 -31.47 4.62
C GLY A 99 5.68 -31.20 3.65
N ASN A 100 5.38 -30.94 2.38
CA ASN A 100 6.34 -30.56 1.34
C ASN A 100 5.70 -29.50 0.41
N SER A 101 6.52 -28.77 -0.34
CA SER A 101 6.07 -27.86 -1.40
C SER A 101 7.08 -27.84 -2.54
N THR A 102 6.59 -27.78 -3.78
CA THR A 102 7.43 -27.68 -4.99
C THR A 102 8.17 -26.35 -5.06
N SER A 103 7.69 -25.31 -4.37
CA SER A 103 8.36 -24.01 -4.29
C SER A 103 9.65 -24.03 -3.45
N LEU A 104 9.89 -25.10 -2.68
CA LEU A 104 11.10 -25.29 -1.88
C LEU A 104 12.10 -26.24 -2.56
N SER A 105 12.41 -25.98 -3.83
CA SER A 105 13.27 -26.85 -4.63
C SER A 105 14.65 -27.03 -3.98
N GLY A 106 15.12 -28.28 -3.90
CA GLY A 106 16.41 -28.62 -3.29
C GLY A 106 16.44 -28.60 -1.76
N TYR A 107 15.32 -28.32 -1.08
CA TYR A 107 15.22 -28.24 0.37
C TYR A 107 14.43 -29.42 0.96
N ASN A 108 15.04 -30.12 1.92
CA ASN A 108 14.33 -31.14 2.70
C ASN A 108 13.45 -30.50 3.78
N SER A 109 12.17 -30.31 3.48
CA SER A 109 11.15 -29.78 4.41
C SER A 109 10.94 -30.64 5.65
N ASN A 110 11.17 -31.95 5.56
CA ASN A 110 10.97 -32.86 6.68
C ASN A 110 11.94 -32.63 7.84
N ARG A 111 13.04 -31.89 7.64
CA ARG A 111 13.95 -31.51 8.74
C ARG A 111 13.23 -30.68 9.82
N VAL A 112 12.32 -29.80 9.38
CA VAL A 112 11.50 -28.92 10.23
C VAL A 112 10.11 -29.52 10.41
N MET A 113 9.47 -29.98 9.34
CA MET A 113 8.11 -30.52 9.39
C MET A 113 8.02 -31.80 10.22
N ARG A 114 9.03 -32.68 10.19
CA ARG A 114 9.09 -33.94 10.97
C ARG A 114 7.79 -34.77 10.92
N GLY A 115 7.21 -34.90 9.73
CA GLY A 115 5.95 -35.63 9.52
C GLY A 115 4.73 -35.02 10.21
N GLN A 116 4.71 -33.70 10.43
CA GLN A 116 3.58 -33.00 11.04
C GLN A 116 2.81 -32.19 9.99
N SER A 117 2.02 -32.88 9.17
CA SER A 117 1.10 -32.29 8.18
C SER A 117 -0.33 -32.78 8.43
N LEU A 118 -1.31 -32.12 7.80
CA LEU A 118 -2.70 -32.57 7.85
C LEU A 118 -2.88 -33.95 7.20
N ARG A 119 -2.08 -34.31 6.19
CA ARG A 119 -2.03 -35.67 5.64
C ARG A 119 -1.63 -36.70 6.68
N GLU A 120 -0.50 -36.48 7.35
CA GLU A 120 0.01 -37.41 8.38
C GLU A 120 -0.96 -37.52 9.56
N TRP A 121 -1.54 -36.40 9.98
CA TRP A 121 -2.61 -36.38 10.97
C TRP A 121 -3.83 -37.20 10.51
N LEU A 122 -4.30 -36.99 9.27
CA LEU A 122 -5.49 -37.68 8.76
C LEU A 122 -5.26 -39.18 8.60
N MET A 123 -4.06 -39.61 8.23
CA MET A 123 -3.66 -41.02 8.22
C MET A 123 -3.72 -41.62 9.63
N ASN A 124 -3.09 -40.97 10.61
CA ASN A 124 -3.06 -41.44 11.99
C ASN A 124 -4.45 -41.50 12.61
N ILE A 125 -5.28 -40.47 12.43
CA ILE A 125 -6.63 -40.45 13.01
C ILE A 125 -7.54 -41.47 12.34
N THR A 126 -7.40 -41.69 11.03
CA THR A 126 -8.15 -42.73 10.31
C THR A 126 -7.74 -44.11 10.79
N GLU A 127 -6.45 -44.36 11.03
CA GLU A 127 -5.97 -45.62 11.62
C GLU A 127 -6.54 -45.85 13.03
N GLU A 128 -6.53 -44.83 13.88
CA GLU A 128 -7.07 -44.92 15.24
C GLU A 128 -8.60 -45.10 15.26
N LEU A 129 -9.32 -44.46 14.33
CA LEU A 129 -10.76 -44.67 14.14
C LEU A 129 -11.06 -46.09 13.65
N ASN A 130 -10.27 -46.61 12.71
CA ASN A 130 -10.37 -48.00 12.24
C ASN A 130 -10.16 -49.01 13.38
N LYS A 131 -9.16 -48.78 14.26
CA LYS A 131 -8.94 -49.62 15.47
C LYS A 131 -10.14 -49.60 16.44
N GLN A 132 -10.89 -48.50 16.46
CA GLN A 132 -12.10 -48.35 17.26
C GLN A 132 -13.38 -48.88 16.56
N GLY A 133 -13.25 -49.42 15.34
CA GLY A 133 -14.36 -49.96 14.56
C GLY A 133 -15.15 -48.90 13.79
N PHE A 134 -14.54 -47.76 13.48
CA PHE A 134 -15.10 -46.72 12.62
C PHE A 134 -14.37 -46.65 11.28
N GLU A 135 -15.11 -46.47 10.20
CA GLU A 135 -14.59 -46.28 8.84
C GLU A 135 -14.77 -44.81 8.42
N VAL A 136 -13.72 -44.20 7.86
CA VAL A 136 -13.75 -42.82 7.36
C VAL A 136 -13.90 -42.80 5.84
N SER A 137 -14.78 -41.93 5.34
CA SER A 137 -15.03 -41.71 3.91
C SER A 137 -15.23 -40.22 3.62
N PRO A 138 -14.91 -39.68 2.42
CA PRO A 138 -14.26 -40.34 1.28
C PRO A 138 -12.77 -40.67 1.56
N THR A 139 -11.98 -41.00 0.54
CA THR A 139 -10.57 -41.37 0.76
C THR A 139 -9.78 -40.22 1.37
N ILE A 140 -8.64 -40.51 1.99
CA ILE A 140 -7.75 -39.49 2.59
C ILE A 140 -7.39 -38.39 1.58
N ASP A 141 -7.07 -38.78 0.34
CA ASP A 141 -6.75 -37.84 -0.73
C ASP A 141 -7.96 -36.97 -1.13
N ASP A 142 -9.16 -37.56 -1.22
CA ASP A 142 -10.38 -36.80 -1.50
C ASP A 142 -10.69 -35.81 -0.38
N ILE A 143 -10.50 -36.21 0.87
CA ILE A 143 -10.68 -35.32 2.02
C ILE A 143 -9.67 -34.18 1.96
N LEU A 144 -8.38 -34.46 1.79
CA LEU A 144 -7.31 -33.45 1.71
C LEU A 144 -7.55 -32.45 0.57
N ASN A 145 -7.91 -32.93 -0.62
CA ASN A 145 -8.23 -32.09 -1.78
C ASN A 145 -9.47 -31.22 -1.56
N SER A 146 -10.37 -31.64 -0.66
CA SER A 146 -11.55 -30.86 -0.29
C SER A 146 -11.31 -29.84 0.82
N ILE A 147 -10.18 -29.91 1.55
CA ILE A 147 -9.90 -28.98 2.65
C ILE A 147 -9.80 -27.56 2.10
N GLU A 148 -10.68 -26.70 2.58
CA GLU A 148 -10.57 -25.28 2.31
C GLU A 148 -9.61 -24.68 3.32
N LEU A 149 -8.43 -24.29 2.84
CA LEU A 149 -7.37 -23.72 3.67
C LEU A 149 -6.89 -22.39 3.07
N THR A 150 -6.84 -21.38 3.92
CA THR A 150 -6.36 -20.04 3.64
C THR A 150 -5.25 -19.69 4.63
N VAL A 151 -4.13 -19.19 4.12
CA VAL A 151 -3.01 -18.65 4.90
C VAL A 151 -2.88 -17.17 4.57
N ALA A 152 -2.76 -16.31 5.56
CA ALA A 152 -2.64 -14.87 5.36
C ALA A 152 -1.84 -14.21 6.49
N PRO A 153 -1.21 -13.05 6.24
CA PRO A 153 -0.87 -12.13 7.32
C PRO A 153 -2.16 -11.71 8.02
N LEU A 154 -2.14 -11.69 9.35
CA LEU A 154 -3.22 -11.10 10.14
C LEU A 154 -2.93 -9.62 10.42
N ASP A 155 -1.67 -9.36 10.77
CA ASP A 155 -1.03 -8.05 10.95
C ASP A 155 0.49 -8.22 10.82
N SER A 156 1.26 -7.17 11.09
CA SER A 156 2.73 -7.17 11.01
C SER A 156 3.42 -8.29 11.82
N PHE A 157 2.82 -8.78 12.91
CA PHE A 157 3.45 -9.72 13.83
C PHE A 157 2.76 -11.07 13.90
N ARG A 158 1.64 -11.28 13.18
CA ARG A 158 0.84 -12.49 13.28
C ARG A 158 0.42 -13.01 11.92
N ILE A 159 0.46 -14.33 11.76
CA ILE A 159 -0.08 -15.05 10.61
C ILE A 159 -1.33 -15.80 11.05
N VAL A 160 -2.36 -15.82 10.21
CA VAL A 160 -3.57 -16.60 10.43
C VAL A 160 -3.66 -17.73 9.40
N ILE A 161 -4.01 -18.91 9.90
CA ILE A 161 -4.32 -20.10 9.10
C ILE A 161 -5.76 -20.48 9.40
N LYS A 162 -6.62 -20.33 8.40
CA LYS A 162 -8.05 -20.62 8.46
C LYS A 162 -8.31 -21.90 7.67
N ALA A 163 -8.94 -22.89 8.28
CA ALA A 163 -9.24 -24.16 7.60
C ALA A 163 -10.62 -24.74 7.96
N ARG A 164 -11.23 -25.44 6.99
CA ARG A 164 -12.38 -26.33 7.22
C ARG A 164 -12.29 -27.56 6.33
N ILE A 165 -12.78 -28.69 6.85
CA ILE A 165 -13.03 -29.90 6.08
C ILE A 165 -14.53 -29.86 5.71
N PRO A 166 -14.91 -29.67 4.45
CA PRO A 166 -16.32 -29.44 4.10
C PRO A 166 -17.19 -30.69 4.22
N ASN A 167 -16.63 -31.87 3.94
CA ASN A 167 -17.38 -33.12 3.97
C ASN A 167 -16.52 -34.30 4.43
N ILE A 168 -16.92 -34.91 5.53
CA ILE A 168 -16.39 -36.18 6.03
C ILE A 168 -17.54 -37.04 6.53
N THR A 169 -17.47 -38.34 6.26
CA THR A 169 -18.46 -39.32 6.69
C THR A 169 -17.78 -40.43 7.46
N ILE A 170 -18.17 -40.59 8.73
CA ILE A 170 -17.69 -41.64 9.63
C ILE A 170 -18.81 -42.68 9.76
N LYS A 171 -18.49 -43.95 9.50
CA LYS A 171 -19.41 -45.08 9.63
C LYS A 171 -18.95 -46.03 10.73
N ASP A 172 -19.87 -46.75 11.36
CA ASP A 172 -19.51 -47.85 12.26
C ASP A 172 -19.20 -49.15 11.47
N ALA A 173 -18.68 -50.17 12.15
CA ALA A 173 -18.38 -51.48 11.56
C ALA A 173 -19.58 -52.20 10.93
N SER A 174 -20.81 -51.72 11.14
CA SER A 174 -22.03 -52.24 10.50
C SER A 174 -22.45 -51.44 9.25
N GLY A 175 -21.66 -50.44 8.86
CA GLY A 175 -21.91 -49.57 7.71
C GLY A 175 -22.91 -48.43 7.99
N ARG A 176 -23.33 -48.22 9.24
CA ARG A 176 -24.24 -47.14 9.61
C ARG A 176 -23.47 -45.83 9.77
N ILE A 177 -24.05 -44.74 9.25
CA ILE A 177 -23.46 -43.41 9.36
C ILE A 177 -23.53 -42.93 10.81
N VAL A 178 -22.37 -42.66 11.39
CA VAL A 178 -22.19 -42.08 12.74
C VAL A 178 -22.14 -40.57 12.62
N TYR A 179 -21.42 -40.06 11.63
CA TYR A 179 -21.32 -38.63 11.35
C TYR A 179 -21.23 -38.40 9.85
N THR A 180 -21.86 -37.34 9.36
CA THR A 180 -21.68 -36.82 8.00
C THR A 180 -21.85 -35.31 8.04
N GLY A 181 -20.87 -34.58 7.53
CA GLY A 181 -20.87 -33.12 7.57
C GLY A 181 -19.47 -32.52 7.54
N SER A 182 -19.36 -31.24 7.88
CA SER A 182 -18.09 -30.50 7.91
C SER A 182 -17.34 -30.66 9.23
N ILE A 183 -16.06 -30.35 9.25
CA ILE A 183 -15.28 -30.11 10.47
C ILE A 183 -14.74 -28.69 10.36
N PRO A 184 -15.18 -27.75 11.22
CA PRO A 184 -16.07 -27.94 12.37
C PRO A 184 -17.54 -28.22 11.99
N SER A 185 -18.27 -28.88 12.88
CA SER A 185 -19.65 -29.36 12.67
C SER A 185 -20.69 -28.25 12.51
N ASN A 186 -20.35 -27.02 12.91
CA ASN A 186 -21.17 -25.83 12.69
C ASN A 186 -21.07 -25.26 11.26
N GLY A 187 -20.24 -25.85 10.39
CA GLY A 187 -20.02 -25.36 9.02
C GLY A 187 -19.07 -24.17 8.90
N GLY A 188 -18.55 -23.67 10.03
CA GLY A 188 -17.61 -22.54 10.09
C GLY A 188 -16.18 -22.95 9.75
N TYR A 189 -15.23 -22.19 10.29
CA TYR A 189 -13.79 -22.44 10.13
C TYR A 189 -13.10 -22.53 11.48
N ILE A 190 -11.99 -23.28 11.51
CA ILE A 190 -11.03 -23.24 12.62
C ILE A 190 -9.90 -22.29 12.23
N TYR A 191 -9.48 -21.49 13.20
CA TYR A 191 -8.41 -20.52 13.05
C TYR A 191 -7.22 -20.92 13.93
N SER A 192 -6.02 -20.86 13.36
CA SER A 192 -4.75 -20.93 14.08
C SER A 192 -3.99 -19.64 13.82
N ILE A 193 -3.71 -18.89 14.89
CA ILE A 193 -2.93 -17.64 14.83
C ILE A 193 -1.52 -17.94 15.34
N VAL A 194 -0.53 -17.61 14.52
CA VAL A 194 0.89 -17.83 14.81
C VAL A 194 1.57 -16.49 15.01
N ASP A 195 2.20 -16.31 16.18
CA ASP A 195 3.01 -15.14 16.51
C ASP A 195 4.40 -15.26 15.86
N LEU A 196 4.84 -14.20 15.20
CA LEU A 196 6.14 -14.07 14.56
C LEU A 196 7.25 -13.66 15.53
N GLN A 197 6.91 -13.23 16.75
CA GLN A 197 7.90 -12.79 17.73
C GLN A 197 8.94 -13.88 18.04
N ASN A 198 10.19 -13.47 18.07
CA ASN A 198 11.38 -14.30 18.25
C ASN A 198 11.69 -15.28 17.10
N LEU A 199 10.92 -15.27 16.01
CA LEU A 199 11.35 -15.90 14.76
C LEU A 199 12.44 -15.07 14.10
N GLU A 200 13.30 -15.73 13.33
CA GLU A 200 14.28 -15.05 12.49
C GLU A 200 13.58 -14.29 11.37
N ASP A 201 14.03 -13.08 11.09
CA ASP A 201 13.68 -12.35 9.88
C ASP A 201 14.60 -12.85 8.74
N PRO A 202 14.07 -13.64 7.80
CA PRO A 202 14.88 -14.36 6.82
C PRO A 202 15.53 -13.42 5.79
N LEU A 203 15.03 -12.19 5.64
CA LEU A 203 15.56 -11.20 4.71
C LEU A 203 17.05 -10.91 5.00
N PHE A 204 17.39 -10.76 6.27
CA PHE A 204 18.76 -10.45 6.71
C PHE A 204 19.74 -11.57 6.35
N SER A 205 19.36 -12.81 6.66
CA SER A 205 20.20 -13.98 6.39
C SER A 205 20.33 -14.22 4.89
N ALA A 206 19.25 -14.11 4.11
CA ALA A 206 19.30 -14.30 2.67
C ALA A 206 20.17 -13.23 1.98
N MET A 207 19.96 -11.95 2.30
CA MET A 207 20.69 -10.85 1.65
C MET A 207 22.18 -10.83 2.03
N THR A 208 22.53 -11.20 3.27
CA THR A 208 23.93 -11.16 3.72
C THR A 208 24.69 -12.48 3.56
N GLY A 209 24.07 -13.49 2.93
CA GLY A 209 24.64 -14.84 2.79
C GLY A 209 24.90 -15.51 4.13
N GLY A 210 23.99 -15.33 5.09
CA GLY A 210 24.02 -15.91 6.44
C GLY A 210 24.99 -15.24 7.43
N ARG A 211 25.62 -14.12 7.06
CA ARG A 211 26.61 -13.43 7.91
C ARG A 211 25.98 -12.57 9.00
N TYR A 212 24.74 -12.14 8.79
CA TYR A 212 23.97 -11.34 9.73
C TYR A 212 22.53 -11.88 9.79
N HIS A 213 22.02 -12.03 11.00
CA HIS A 213 20.66 -12.52 11.28
C HIS A 213 20.04 -11.66 12.39
N ARG A 214 18.72 -11.55 12.36
CA ARG A 214 17.95 -10.79 13.35
C ARG A 214 16.66 -11.54 13.67
N SER A 215 16.22 -11.44 14.92
CA SER A 215 14.93 -11.98 15.34
C SER A 215 13.90 -10.87 15.43
N ILE A 216 12.69 -11.13 14.94
CA ILE A 216 11.55 -10.21 14.97
C ILE A 216 11.15 -9.98 16.42
N ARG A 217 11.20 -8.73 16.86
CA ARG A 217 10.82 -8.32 18.21
C ARG A 217 10.08 -6.99 18.13
N ALA A 218 8.81 -6.98 18.50
CA ALA A 218 7.99 -5.78 18.43
C ALA A 218 8.51 -4.69 19.38
N CYS A 219 8.50 -3.44 18.92
CA CYS A 219 8.68 -2.27 19.78
C CYS A 219 7.47 -2.15 20.72
N ARG A 220 7.64 -1.50 21.86
CA ARG A 220 6.50 -1.15 22.74
C ARG A 220 5.44 -0.32 21.99
N TYR A 221 5.88 0.49 21.04
CA TYR A 221 5.07 1.31 20.14
C TYR A 221 4.89 0.58 18.81
N SER A 222 4.34 -0.64 18.85
CA SER A 222 4.38 -1.56 17.71
C SER A 222 3.57 -1.08 16.50
N PHE A 223 2.59 -0.20 16.67
CA PHE A 223 1.73 0.31 15.58
C PHE A 223 1.56 1.84 15.68
N PRO A 224 2.58 2.63 15.31
CA PRO A 224 2.61 4.07 15.57
C PRO A 224 1.57 4.89 14.78
N GLU A 225 1.06 4.36 13.67
CA GLU A 225 0.07 5.05 12.82
C GLU A 225 -1.35 5.02 13.39
N ILE A 226 -1.66 4.04 14.24
CA ILE A 226 -3.03 3.82 14.78
C ILE A 226 -3.09 3.81 16.32
N LEU A 227 -2.00 3.47 17.00
CA LEU A 227 -1.93 3.43 18.46
C LEU A 227 -1.16 4.65 19.01
N GLU A 228 0.07 4.43 19.45
CA GLU A 228 0.90 5.44 20.12
C GLU A 228 2.24 5.53 19.39
N LYS A 229 2.71 6.75 19.18
CA LYS A 229 3.99 7.04 18.53
C LYS A 229 5.13 6.93 19.55
N PRO A 230 6.34 6.52 19.15
CA PRO A 230 7.50 6.39 20.03
C PRO A 230 8.16 7.74 20.36
N ILE A 231 7.37 8.82 20.42
CA ILE A 231 7.82 10.16 20.79
C ILE A 231 6.77 10.79 21.70
N LYS A 232 7.20 11.64 22.62
CA LYS A 232 6.30 12.51 23.38
C LYS A 232 6.54 13.95 22.98
N VAL A 233 5.49 14.75 22.99
CA VAL A 233 5.56 16.15 22.57
C VAL A 233 4.78 17.05 23.54
N LEU A 234 5.36 18.20 23.87
CA LEU A 234 4.67 19.33 24.47
C LEU A 234 4.76 20.53 23.54
N GLU A 235 3.64 21.17 23.29
CA GLU A 235 3.56 22.45 22.58
C GLU A 235 3.67 23.58 23.59
N GLY A 236 4.18 24.74 23.18
CA GLY A 236 4.25 25.89 24.06
C GLY A 236 4.65 27.16 23.32
N ASN A 237 4.73 28.23 24.09
CA ASN A 237 5.31 29.50 23.67
C ASN A 237 6.83 29.42 23.72
N SER A 238 7.54 30.26 22.98
CA SER A 238 8.99 30.24 23.03
C SER A 238 9.72 31.56 22.84
N SER A 239 11.01 31.50 23.17
CA SER A 239 12.03 32.49 22.85
C SER A 239 13.34 31.76 22.57
N SER A 240 13.84 31.83 21.34
CA SER A 240 15.10 31.22 20.92
C SER A 240 15.63 31.91 19.66
N THR A 241 16.96 31.92 19.48
CA THR A 241 17.62 32.32 18.21
C THR A 241 17.99 31.11 17.35
N ALA A 242 17.89 29.90 17.89
CA ALA A 242 18.14 28.64 17.18
C ALA A 242 16.81 28.00 16.77
N SER A 243 16.76 27.38 15.59
CA SER A 243 15.58 26.64 15.14
C SER A 243 15.39 25.33 15.92
N HIS A 244 16.49 24.68 16.30
CA HIS A 244 16.49 23.43 17.06
C HIS A 244 17.51 23.49 18.20
N VAL A 245 17.16 22.87 19.33
CA VAL A 245 18.09 22.62 20.43
C VAL A 245 17.97 21.17 20.87
N VAL A 246 19.10 20.47 20.85
CA VAL A 246 19.18 19.06 21.23
C VAL A 246 20.01 18.90 22.50
N GLY A 247 19.53 18.08 23.42
CA GLY A 247 20.21 17.82 24.69
C GLY A 247 19.49 16.77 25.52
N THR A 248 20.11 16.30 26.60
CA THR A 248 19.42 15.40 27.54
C THR A 248 18.52 16.22 28.46
N LEU A 249 17.34 15.70 28.78
CA LEU A 249 16.35 16.33 29.64
C LEU A 249 16.76 16.17 31.11
N SER A 250 16.63 17.22 31.92
CA SER A 250 16.94 17.17 33.36
C SER A 250 16.03 18.07 34.20
N GLN A 251 15.76 17.64 35.42
CA GLN A 251 15.12 18.44 36.48
C GLN A 251 16.15 19.18 37.34
N THR A 252 17.44 19.05 36.99
CA THR A 252 18.55 19.75 37.65
C THR A 252 19.23 20.70 36.65
N LEU A 253 19.73 21.83 37.15
CA LEU A 253 20.44 22.80 36.32
C LEU A 253 21.81 22.24 35.91
N ASP A 254 22.03 22.14 34.61
CA ASP A 254 23.28 21.68 33.99
C ASP A 254 23.43 22.36 32.62
N THR A 255 24.59 22.96 32.37
CA THR A 255 24.85 23.81 31.19
C THR A 255 24.78 23.05 29.87
N GLU A 256 24.88 21.71 29.91
CA GLU A 256 24.80 20.84 28.73
C GLU A 256 23.43 20.19 28.55
N LYS A 257 22.48 20.41 29.48
CA LYS A 257 21.17 19.74 29.52
C LYS A 257 20.00 20.70 29.37
N ILE A 258 18.89 20.17 28.87
CA ILE A 258 17.61 20.87 28.76
C ILE A 258 16.87 20.71 30.08
N PHE A 259 16.66 21.81 30.81
CA PHE A 259 15.88 21.78 32.03
C PHE A 259 14.38 21.65 31.72
N PHE A 260 13.66 20.81 32.46
CA PHE A 260 12.19 20.78 32.40
C PHE A 260 11.55 20.84 33.79
N GLY A 261 10.48 21.62 33.94
CA GLY A 261 9.80 21.81 35.23
C GLY A 261 8.59 22.73 35.15
N ASP A 262 7.99 23.05 36.30
CA ASP A 262 6.80 23.93 36.32
C ASP A 262 7.15 25.42 36.36
N TYR A 263 8.32 25.75 36.90
CA TYR A 263 8.78 27.11 37.14
C TYR A 263 10.24 27.28 36.76
N TYR A 264 10.64 28.50 36.44
CA TYR A 264 12.02 28.83 36.10
C TYR A 264 12.92 28.75 37.34
N PRO A 265 13.94 27.88 37.37
CA PRO A 265 14.78 27.66 38.58
C PRO A 265 15.98 28.61 38.70
N GLY A 266 16.23 29.48 37.71
CA GLY A 266 17.44 30.30 37.58
C GLY A 266 18.31 29.90 36.39
N GLU A 267 19.39 30.66 36.14
CA GLU A 267 20.33 30.43 35.05
C GLU A 267 21.16 29.15 35.26
N GLY A 268 21.64 28.55 34.15
CA GLY A 268 22.57 27.41 34.20
C GLY A 268 22.14 26.16 33.42
N ALA A 269 21.04 26.21 32.66
CA ALA A 269 20.67 25.15 31.71
C ALA A 269 21.00 25.51 30.26
N LYS A 270 21.15 24.51 29.39
CA LYS A 270 21.30 24.69 27.94
C LYS A 270 20.04 25.30 27.31
N ALA A 271 18.87 24.85 27.77
CA ALA A 271 17.55 25.36 27.39
C ALA A 271 16.52 24.98 28.46
N TYR A 272 15.31 25.52 28.38
CA TYR A 272 14.25 25.32 29.36
C TYR A 272 12.92 24.88 28.72
N VAL A 273 12.18 23.98 29.38
CA VAL A 273 10.80 23.62 29.05
C VAL A 273 9.94 23.76 30.30
N LEU A 274 9.04 24.74 30.32
CA LEU A 274 8.33 25.15 31.53
C LEU A 274 6.80 25.12 31.40
N LEU A 275 6.11 24.70 32.46
CA LEU A 275 4.65 24.87 32.53
C LEU A 275 4.25 26.35 32.50
N ASN A 276 5.01 27.21 33.18
CA ASN A 276 4.67 28.61 33.37
C ASN A 276 5.67 29.53 32.68
N GLU A 277 5.18 30.69 32.24
CA GLU A 277 6.02 31.79 31.77
C GLU A 277 6.97 32.24 32.89
N PRO A 278 8.27 32.45 32.59
CA PRO A 278 9.22 32.91 33.59
C PRO A 278 8.92 34.35 34.02
N ASP A 279 9.04 34.65 35.32
CA ASP A 279 8.88 36.00 35.87
C ASP A 279 10.04 36.96 35.51
N GLN A 280 11.03 36.48 34.75
CA GLN A 280 12.25 37.19 34.37
C GLN A 280 12.63 36.86 32.92
N ASN A 281 13.43 37.73 32.30
CA ASN A 281 13.92 37.50 30.95
C ASN A 281 14.95 36.35 30.93
N VAL A 282 14.66 35.31 30.17
CA VAL A 282 15.56 34.16 29.94
C VAL A 282 16.34 34.39 28.65
N THR A 283 17.67 34.27 28.72
CA THR A 283 18.60 34.58 27.60
C THR A 283 18.95 33.38 26.73
N VAL A 284 18.64 32.17 27.18
CA VAL A 284 18.85 30.92 26.43
C VAL A 284 17.51 30.38 25.90
N PRO A 285 17.52 29.43 24.95
CA PRO A 285 16.30 28.90 24.37
C PRO A 285 15.31 28.37 25.41
N ILE A 286 14.04 28.73 25.29
CA ILE A 286 13.00 28.36 26.25
C ILE A 286 11.67 28.06 25.55
N VAL A 287 11.01 27.00 25.98
CA VAL A 287 9.60 26.68 25.72
C VAL A 287 8.84 26.85 27.04
N PHE A 288 7.74 27.59 27.07
CA PHE A 288 6.95 27.85 28.27
C PHE A 288 5.45 27.84 27.98
N ASN A 289 4.59 27.87 29.01
CA ASN A 289 3.14 27.69 28.84
C ASN A 289 2.80 26.36 28.15
N THR A 290 3.43 25.26 28.58
CA THR A 290 3.32 23.98 27.88
C THR A 290 1.91 23.38 27.88
N THR A 291 1.53 22.82 26.74
CA THR A 291 0.28 22.11 26.50
C THR A 291 0.52 20.77 25.83
N LEU A 292 -0.32 19.79 26.14
CA LEU A 292 -0.44 18.52 25.43
C LEU A 292 -1.84 18.49 24.80
N ASN A 293 -1.91 18.46 23.47
CA ASN A 293 -3.18 18.53 22.73
C ASN A 293 -4.06 19.73 23.17
N GLY A 294 -3.46 20.91 23.32
CA GLY A 294 -4.14 22.13 23.78
C GLY A 294 -4.49 22.18 25.28
N VAL A 295 -4.24 21.11 26.04
CA VAL A 295 -4.46 21.09 27.49
C VAL A 295 -3.18 21.45 28.23
N ARG A 296 -3.23 22.48 29.07
CA ARG A 296 -2.09 22.93 29.88
C ARG A 296 -1.57 21.77 30.74
N THR A 297 -0.32 21.37 30.51
CA THR A 297 0.24 20.12 31.02
C THR A 297 1.67 20.34 31.50
N SER A 298 1.96 19.88 32.72
CA SER A 298 3.29 19.97 33.32
C SER A 298 4.31 19.10 32.57
N PRO A 299 5.50 19.63 32.22
CA PRO A 299 6.60 18.83 31.68
C PRO A 299 7.00 17.65 32.56
N LEU A 300 6.84 17.78 33.89
CA LEU A 300 7.16 16.73 34.87
C LEU A 300 6.26 15.50 34.73
N SER A 301 5.10 15.63 34.08
CA SER A 301 4.17 14.52 33.85
C SER A 301 4.38 13.82 32.50
N VAL A 302 5.21 14.38 31.63
CA VAL A 302 5.41 13.88 30.25
C VAL A 302 6.84 13.39 30.05
N PHE A 303 7.84 14.18 30.45
CA PHE A 303 9.25 13.88 30.22
C PHE A 303 9.89 13.16 31.40
N ASN A 304 10.89 12.32 31.12
CA ASN A 304 11.70 11.69 32.15
C ASN A 304 13.12 12.26 32.20
N GLU A 305 13.76 12.10 33.35
CA GLU A 305 15.15 12.48 33.57
C GLU A 305 16.10 11.67 32.67
N ASN A 306 17.06 12.36 32.05
CA ASN A 306 18.08 11.84 31.12
C ASN A 306 17.57 11.33 29.77
N ASP A 307 16.30 11.51 29.44
CA ASP A 307 15.77 11.21 28.11
C ASP A 307 16.32 12.22 27.08
N MET A 308 16.45 11.80 25.81
CA MET A 308 16.88 12.68 24.71
C MET A 308 15.78 13.68 24.36
N GLY A 309 16.07 14.97 24.55
CA GLY A 309 15.19 16.08 24.25
C GLY A 309 15.56 16.79 22.94
N VAL A 310 14.54 17.17 22.17
CA VAL A 310 14.66 18.04 20.99
C VAL A 310 13.65 19.17 21.11
N LEU A 311 14.12 20.41 21.21
CA LEU A 311 13.28 21.60 21.17
C LEU A 311 13.27 22.16 19.75
N VAL A 312 12.08 22.48 19.26
CA VAL A 312 11.83 23.01 17.93
C VAL A 312 11.10 24.34 18.05
N PHE A 313 11.66 25.37 17.44
CA PHE A 313 11.18 26.74 17.56
C PHE A 313 10.65 27.21 16.20
N GLU A 314 9.36 27.56 16.12
CA GLU A 314 8.80 28.13 14.90
C GLU A 314 9.22 29.59 14.77
N ASN A 315 9.73 29.98 13.59
CA ASN A 315 9.97 31.38 13.27
C ASN A 315 8.62 32.07 13.01
N THR A 316 8.09 32.87 13.95
CA THR A 316 7.00 33.81 13.60
C THR A 316 7.57 34.90 12.71
N SER A 317 7.31 34.78 11.42
CA SER A 317 7.21 35.94 10.54
C SER A 317 5.78 35.97 10.04
N GLY A 318 4.94 36.66 10.80
CA GLY A 318 3.51 36.77 10.54
C GLY A 318 2.81 37.41 11.72
N THR A 319 2.86 38.74 11.77
CA THR A 319 2.00 39.53 12.66
C THR A 319 0.55 39.10 12.49
N SER A 320 -0.03 38.63 13.58
CA SER A 320 -1.43 38.33 13.74
C SER A 320 -2.27 39.61 13.58
N GLY A 321 -2.95 39.69 12.44
CA GLY A 321 -4.06 40.59 12.21
C GLY A 321 -5.13 39.85 11.43
N GLY A 322 -6.00 39.13 12.12
CA GLY A 322 -7.21 38.52 11.55
C GLY A 322 -7.21 37.00 11.51
N THR A 323 -8.14 36.43 12.27
CA THR A 323 -8.74 35.09 12.15
C THR A 323 -8.33 34.22 10.96
N GLY A 324 -7.65 33.10 11.26
CA GLY A 324 -7.78 31.83 10.56
C GLY A 324 -6.98 31.65 9.25
N ALA A 325 -5.74 31.17 9.37
CA ALA A 325 -5.08 30.18 8.50
C ALA A 325 -3.57 30.19 8.82
N THR A 326 -3.05 29.10 9.39
CA THR A 326 -1.61 28.83 9.48
C THR A 326 -1.03 28.74 8.07
N VAL A 327 -0.11 29.64 7.73
CA VAL A 327 0.57 29.66 6.42
C VAL A 327 1.76 28.70 6.51
N THR A 328 1.54 27.41 6.25
CA THR A 328 2.60 26.38 6.22
C THR A 328 3.43 26.52 4.93
N TRP A 329 4.77 26.62 5.02
CA TRP A 329 5.67 26.67 3.87
C TRP A 329 6.33 25.30 3.65
N CYS A 330 6.05 24.63 2.53
CA CYS A 330 6.36 23.22 2.33
C CYS A 330 7.67 22.92 1.56
N SER A 331 8.28 23.94 0.91
CA SER A 331 9.46 23.76 0.06
C SER A 331 10.67 24.56 0.56
N LEU A 332 11.88 24.12 0.20
CA LEU A 332 13.09 24.92 0.40
C LEU A 332 13.16 26.12 -0.55
N LEU A 333 12.40 26.11 -1.65
CA LEU A 333 12.34 27.19 -2.64
C LEU A 333 11.76 28.48 -2.04
N GLY A 334 12.33 29.60 -2.49
CA GLY A 334 12.14 30.94 -1.94
C GLY A 334 10.82 31.63 -2.27
N TYR A 335 9.99 31.10 -3.16
CA TYR A 335 8.74 31.73 -3.58
C TYR A 335 7.63 30.71 -3.75
N ARG A 336 6.37 31.14 -3.58
CA ARG A 336 5.16 30.31 -3.73
C ARG A 336 4.06 31.04 -4.49
N LEU A 337 3.49 30.36 -5.46
CA LEU A 337 2.27 30.74 -6.17
C LEU A 337 1.16 29.75 -5.81
N ASN A 338 0.19 30.19 -5.03
CA ASN A 338 -0.95 29.37 -4.62
C ASN A 338 -1.99 29.27 -5.75
N LEU A 339 -2.72 28.15 -5.81
CA LEU A 339 -3.85 27.95 -6.71
C LEU A 339 -4.91 27.08 -6.07
N THR A 340 -6.15 27.22 -6.53
CA THR A 340 -7.30 26.44 -6.08
C THR A 340 -7.88 25.68 -7.26
N ILE A 341 -8.17 24.39 -7.06
CA ILE A 341 -8.81 23.53 -8.06
C ILE A 341 -10.19 23.12 -7.55
N GLN A 342 -11.25 23.55 -8.24
CA GLN A 342 -12.64 23.24 -7.92
C GLN A 342 -13.13 22.04 -8.73
N ASN A 343 -13.69 21.03 -8.06
CA ASN A 343 -14.45 19.97 -8.68
C ASN A 343 -15.88 20.45 -8.99
N ASN A 344 -16.26 20.40 -10.26
CA ASN A 344 -17.55 20.88 -10.75
C ASN A 344 -18.59 19.75 -10.93
N VAL A 345 -18.30 18.54 -10.45
CA VAL A 345 -19.20 17.38 -10.56
C VAL A 345 -19.50 16.76 -9.19
N GLY A 346 -20.65 16.07 -9.10
CA GLY A 346 -21.15 15.45 -7.87
C GLY A 346 -20.47 14.14 -7.45
N THR A 347 -19.30 13.83 -7.99
CA THR A 347 -18.51 12.63 -7.68
C THR A 347 -17.06 13.01 -7.41
N ASN A 348 -16.39 12.26 -6.54
CA ASN A 348 -14.97 12.47 -6.27
C ASN A 348 -14.14 12.25 -7.56
N LEU A 349 -13.22 13.16 -7.84
CA LEU A 349 -12.22 12.98 -8.88
C LEU A 349 -10.96 12.44 -8.22
N VAL A 350 -10.66 11.16 -8.41
CA VAL A 350 -9.52 10.48 -7.77
C VAL A 350 -8.42 10.25 -8.79
N ASN A 351 -7.17 10.52 -8.42
CA ASN A 351 -5.99 10.45 -9.30
C ASN A 351 -6.29 11.09 -10.67
N PHE A 352 -6.77 12.32 -10.65
CA PHE A 352 -7.32 13.02 -11.80
C PHE A 352 -6.31 14.03 -12.34
N GLN A 353 -6.13 14.04 -13.66
CA GLN A 353 -5.17 14.91 -14.34
C GLN A 353 -5.79 16.30 -14.61
N VAL A 354 -5.15 17.35 -14.10
CA VAL A 354 -5.63 18.74 -14.24
C VAL A 354 -4.54 19.61 -14.87
N PRO A 355 -4.82 20.31 -15.99
CA PRO A 355 -3.89 21.29 -16.55
C PRO A 355 -3.99 22.63 -15.82
N ILE A 356 -2.84 23.22 -15.55
CA ILE A 356 -2.66 24.54 -14.95
C ILE A 356 -2.01 25.43 -16.01
N TYR A 357 -2.73 26.46 -16.44
CA TYR A 357 -2.26 27.44 -17.41
C TYR A 357 -1.67 28.65 -16.69
N ILE A 358 -0.42 28.96 -17.00
CA ILE A 358 0.29 30.14 -16.49
C ILE A 358 0.61 31.05 -17.67
N ASP A 359 -0.21 32.08 -17.85
CA ASP A 359 -0.08 33.06 -18.92
C ASP A 359 -0.74 34.40 -18.53
N ARG A 360 -0.70 35.37 -19.45
CA ARG A 360 -1.30 36.71 -19.29
C ARG A 360 -2.82 36.75 -19.13
N PHE A 361 -3.54 35.66 -19.41
CA PHE A 361 -4.98 35.57 -19.24
C PHE A 361 -5.34 35.10 -17.82
N HIS A 362 -4.42 34.40 -17.15
CA HIS A 362 -4.62 33.85 -15.81
C HIS A 362 -3.93 34.67 -14.71
N LEU A 363 -2.83 35.37 -15.02
CA LEU A 363 -2.06 36.20 -14.10
C LEU A 363 -1.90 37.63 -14.60
N ASP A 364 -1.74 38.57 -13.67
CA ASP A 364 -1.32 39.93 -14.02
C ASP A 364 0.17 39.95 -14.44
N LEU A 365 0.54 40.99 -15.19
CA LEU A 365 1.87 41.10 -15.80
C LEU A 365 3.01 41.12 -14.78
N ILE A 366 2.80 41.66 -13.57
CA ILE A 366 3.86 41.74 -12.55
C ILE A 366 4.13 40.33 -12.01
N THR A 367 3.08 39.64 -11.58
CA THR A 367 3.17 38.26 -11.07
C THR A 367 3.74 37.32 -12.12
N LEU A 368 3.29 37.43 -13.37
CA LEU A 368 3.78 36.63 -14.48
C LEU A 368 5.27 36.86 -14.76
N ASN A 369 5.69 38.14 -14.82
CA ASN A 369 7.10 38.49 -15.01
C ASN A 369 7.98 37.90 -13.91
N THR A 370 7.58 38.07 -12.64
CA THR A 370 8.33 37.56 -11.50
C THR A 370 8.43 36.03 -11.55
N PHE A 371 7.31 35.34 -11.75
CA PHE A 371 7.26 33.87 -11.81
C PHE A 371 8.26 33.31 -12.84
N PHE A 372 8.19 33.76 -14.10
CA PHE A 372 9.10 33.27 -15.15
C PHE A 372 10.55 33.69 -14.91
N SER A 373 10.81 34.94 -14.49
CA SER A 373 12.19 35.41 -14.26
C SER A 373 12.89 34.75 -13.09
N THR A 374 12.12 34.23 -12.13
CA THR A 374 12.63 33.56 -10.94
C THR A 374 12.75 32.07 -11.17
N ALA A 375 11.68 31.41 -11.64
CA ALA A 375 11.64 29.96 -11.80
C ALA A 375 12.53 29.44 -12.95
N ASP A 376 12.82 30.28 -13.95
CA ASP A 376 13.70 29.96 -15.08
C ASP A 376 14.59 31.19 -15.35
N SER A 377 15.57 31.37 -14.47
CA SER A 377 16.41 32.57 -14.44
C SER A 377 17.46 32.63 -15.54
N ASP A 378 17.90 31.47 -16.04
CA ASP A 378 18.86 31.31 -17.13
C ASP A 378 18.21 31.20 -18.52
N ARG A 379 16.88 31.02 -18.56
CA ARG A 379 16.01 31.11 -19.74
C ARG A 379 16.21 29.96 -20.72
N ASP A 380 16.53 28.78 -20.22
CA ASP A 380 16.71 27.58 -21.04
C ASP A 380 15.39 26.84 -21.33
N ASN A 381 14.28 27.30 -20.72
CA ASN A 381 12.94 26.72 -20.73
C ASN A 381 12.77 25.45 -19.88
N VAL A 382 13.61 25.27 -18.86
CA VAL A 382 13.47 24.24 -17.83
C VAL A 382 13.35 24.92 -16.47
N PRO A 383 12.19 24.84 -15.79
CA PRO A 383 12.00 25.60 -14.56
C PRO A 383 12.46 24.84 -13.31
N ILE A 384 12.68 25.57 -12.23
CA ILE A 384 12.91 25.06 -10.87
C ILE A 384 11.59 25.14 -10.09
N LEU A 385 10.88 24.00 -9.96
CA LEU A 385 9.56 23.94 -9.34
C LEU A 385 9.38 22.74 -8.41
N GLU A 386 8.58 22.92 -7.36
CA GLU A 386 7.99 21.86 -6.55
C GLU A 386 6.50 22.17 -6.30
N ILE A 387 5.64 21.16 -6.20
CA ILE A 387 4.19 21.38 -5.96
C ILE A 387 3.76 20.56 -4.74
N TYR A 388 3.06 21.21 -3.80
CA TYR A 388 2.52 20.57 -2.61
C TYR A 388 1.04 20.90 -2.40
N ASP A 389 0.32 20.01 -1.71
CA ASP A 389 -0.99 20.32 -1.14
C ASP A 389 -0.89 21.14 0.16
N GLU A 390 -2.05 21.48 0.73
CA GLU A 390 -2.16 22.21 2.00
C GLU A 390 -1.54 21.48 3.21
N ASN A 391 -1.33 20.16 3.12
CA ASN A 391 -0.75 19.32 4.17
C ASN A 391 0.74 19.02 3.93
N CYS A 392 1.37 19.71 2.97
CA CYS A 392 2.75 19.48 2.53
C CYS A 392 3.03 18.09 1.98
N ASN A 393 2.04 17.42 1.39
CA ASN A 393 2.28 16.24 0.57
C ASN A 393 2.74 16.67 -0.83
N PRO A 394 3.81 16.08 -1.37
CA PRO A 394 4.26 16.39 -2.72
C PRO A 394 3.23 15.90 -3.75
N ILE A 395 2.97 16.74 -4.76
CA ILE A 395 2.05 16.45 -5.86
C ILE A 395 2.85 16.08 -7.10
N ASN A 396 2.53 14.94 -7.70
CA ASN A 396 3.10 14.55 -8.99
C ASN A 396 2.67 15.56 -10.05
N PHE A 397 3.65 16.08 -10.80
CA PHE A 397 3.43 17.05 -11.85
C PHE A 397 4.27 16.76 -13.08
N TRP A 398 3.89 17.39 -14.19
CA TRP A 398 4.64 17.42 -15.44
C TRP A 398 4.49 18.76 -16.14
N VAL A 399 5.60 19.35 -16.56
CA VAL A 399 5.66 20.58 -17.32
C VAL A 399 5.64 20.24 -18.81
N GLU A 400 4.46 20.32 -19.42
CA GLU A 400 4.28 20.04 -20.85
C GLU A 400 4.95 21.10 -21.71
N LYS A 401 4.80 22.36 -21.30
CA LYS A 401 5.33 23.51 -22.01
C LYS A 401 5.81 24.52 -20.98
N TRP A 402 7.00 25.05 -21.23
CA TRP A 402 7.51 26.23 -20.58
C TRP A 402 8.15 27.11 -21.66
N ASP A 403 7.70 28.36 -21.77
CA ASP A 403 8.23 29.34 -22.72
C ASP A 403 8.46 30.65 -21.98
N THR A 404 9.71 30.87 -21.59
CA THR A 404 10.11 32.04 -20.79
C THR A 404 10.10 33.33 -21.61
N SER A 405 10.26 33.24 -22.93
CA SER A 405 10.25 34.41 -23.82
C SER A 405 8.84 34.96 -24.02
N ASN A 406 7.86 34.07 -24.21
CA ASN A 406 6.46 34.44 -24.38
C ASN A 406 5.65 34.40 -23.07
N GLN A 407 6.27 33.95 -21.98
CA GLN A 407 5.68 33.83 -20.64
C GLN A 407 4.41 32.96 -20.64
N GLN A 408 4.58 31.74 -21.15
CA GLN A 408 3.52 30.75 -21.24
C GLN A 408 4.00 29.41 -20.70
N ALA A 409 3.25 28.84 -19.75
CA ALA A 409 3.50 27.49 -19.27
C ALA A 409 2.20 26.69 -19.11
N VAL A 410 2.32 25.38 -19.33
CA VAL A 410 1.27 24.39 -19.09
C VAL A 410 1.84 23.33 -18.17
N ILE A 411 1.32 23.28 -16.95
CA ILE A 411 1.75 22.33 -15.91
C ILE A 411 0.58 21.41 -15.61
N TRP A 412 0.79 20.10 -15.72
CA TRP A 412 -0.19 19.09 -15.36
C TRP A 412 0.07 18.57 -13.96
N VAL A 413 -0.98 18.36 -13.17
CA VAL A 413 -0.92 17.73 -11.85
C VAL A 413 -1.86 16.54 -11.75
N ASN A 414 -1.51 15.57 -10.90
CA ASN A 414 -2.36 14.44 -10.55
C ASN A 414 -2.85 14.57 -9.10
N VAL A 415 -4.16 14.76 -8.93
CA VAL A 415 -4.77 15.13 -7.65
C VAL A 415 -6.06 14.38 -7.36
N THR A 416 -6.44 14.33 -6.07
CA THR A 416 -7.77 13.89 -5.65
C THR A 416 -8.60 15.07 -5.14
N ILE A 417 -9.79 15.28 -5.73
CA ILE A 417 -10.67 16.41 -5.43
C ILE A 417 -12.06 15.88 -5.04
N PRO A 418 -12.53 16.11 -3.80
CA PRO A 418 -13.85 15.65 -3.37
C PRO A 418 -14.99 16.23 -4.21
N ALA A 419 -16.12 15.51 -4.28
CA ALA A 419 -17.33 15.92 -5.01
C ALA A 419 -17.78 17.33 -4.63
N ASN A 420 -18.01 18.19 -5.64
CA ASN A 420 -18.41 19.60 -5.46
C ASN A 420 -17.52 20.42 -4.50
N SER A 421 -16.30 19.99 -4.22
CA SER A 421 -15.36 20.69 -3.33
C SER A 421 -14.16 21.25 -4.10
N GLN A 422 -13.34 22.03 -3.41
CA GLN A 422 -12.05 22.48 -3.91
C GLN A 422 -10.90 21.94 -3.06
N ILE A 423 -9.72 21.95 -3.66
CA ILE A 423 -8.43 21.78 -2.98
C ILE A 423 -7.53 22.99 -3.29
N THR A 424 -6.55 23.25 -2.43
CA THR A 424 -5.53 24.27 -2.65
C THR A 424 -4.16 23.63 -2.81
N LEU A 425 -3.40 24.09 -3.80
CA LEU A 425 -2.02 23.68 -4.05
C LEU A 425 -1.10 24.90 -4.01
N GLY A 426 0.16 24.69 -3.62
CA GLY A 426 1.23 25.67 -3.73
C GLY A 426 2.26 25.23 -4.77
N ILE A 427 2.48 26.04 -5.81
CA ILE A 427 3.62 25.90 -6.72
C ILE A 427 4.77 26.71 -6.12
N TYR A 428 5.79 26.01 -5.62
CA TYR A 428 7.00 26.62 -5.09
C TYR A 428 8.05 26.72 -6.18
N PHE A 429 8.78 27.84 -6.21
CA PHE A 429 9.75 28.15 -7.26
C PHE A 429 10.85 29.06 -6.73
N ASP A 430 12.02 29.02 -7.35
CA ASP A 430 13.17 29.87 -7.03
C ASP A 430 14.14 29.91 -8.21
N SER A 431 15.16 30.76 -8.13
CA SER A 431 16.33 30.76 -9.02
C SER A 431 17.45 29.81 -8.57
N THR A 432 17.32 29.22 -7.37
CA THR A 432 18.28 28.27 -6.80
C THR A 432 17.59 26.95 -6.51
N GLY A 433 18.02 25.88 -7.16
CA GLY A 433 17.41 24.56 -7.00
C GLY A 433 17.72 23.66 -8.18
N THR A 434 17.00 22.54 -8.27
CA THR A 434 17.15 21.59 -9.37
C THR A 434 16.06 21.84 -10.40
N GLU A 435 16.48 22.10 -11.64
CA GLU A 435 15.60 22.17 -12.80
C GLU A 435 14.88 20.84 -13.04
N THR A 436 13.60 20.90 -13.35
CA THR A 436 12.79 19.70 -13.57
C THR A 436 11.57 19.99 -14.43
N LEU A 437 11.26 19.06 -15.34
CA LEU A 437 10.00 19.04 -16.08
C LEU A 437 8.97 18.12 -15.41
N GLY A 438 9.28 17.52 -14.25
CA GLY A 438 8.43 16.51 -13.64
C GLY A 438 8.41 15.19 -14.42
N ASP A 439 7.38 14.36 -14.17
CA ASP A 439 7.27 13.02 -14.75
C ASP A 439 5.85 12.76 -15.26
N PRO A 440 5.64 12.69 -16.59
CA PRO A 440 4.31 12.48 -17.16
C PRO A 440 3.75 11.09 -16.87
N ASP A 441 4.58 10.07 -16.64
CA ASP A 441 4.13 8.72 -16.29
C ASP A 441 3.52 8.65 -14.88
N LYS A 442 3.85 9.61 -14.00
CA LYS A 442 3.22 9.77 -12.69
C LYS A 442 1.95 10.63 -12.72
N VAL A 443 1.76 11.38 -13.80
CA VAL A 443 0.59 12.26 -13.96
C VAL A 443 -0.52 11.55 -14.72
N PHE A 444 -0.24 11.05 -15.91
CA PHE A 444 -1.24 10.47 -16.80
C PHE A 444 -1.48 8.99 -16.51
N ASP A 445 -2.67 8.49 -16.86
CA ASP A 445 -2.95 7.06 -16.77
C ASP A 445 -2.08 6.27 -17.76
N PHE A 446 -1.61 6.93 -18.83
CA PHE A 446 -0.61 6.42 -19.76
C PHE A 446 0.02 7.59 -20.52
N TYR A 447 1.33 7.54 -20.75
CA TYR A 447 2.06 8.51 -21.56
C TYR A 447 3.20 7.81 -22.30
N ASP A 448 3.45 8.21 -23.54
CA ASP A 448 4.69 7.89 -24.26
C ASP A 448 4.99 8.99 -25.27
N ASP A 449 6.20 9.54 -25.21
CA ASP A 449 6.75 10.52 -26.15
C ASP A 449 7.81 9.93 -27.07
N PHE A 450 7.99 8.60 -27.01
CA PHE A 450 8.96 7.85 -27.79
C PHE A 450 10.38 8.44 -27.74
N SER A 451 10.78 9.03 -26.60
CA SER A 451 12.10 9.65 -26.40
C SER A 451 13.28 8.65 -26.43
N GLY A 452 13.02 7.35 -26.29
CA GLY A 452 14.02 6.28 -26.34
C GLY A 452 14.58 6.00 -27.74
N THR A 453 15.58 5.11 -27.83
CA THR A 453 16.14 4.65 -29.12
C THR A 453 15.46 3.38 -29.65
N THR A 454 14.65 2.71 -28.83
CA THR A 454 13.89 1.51 -29.16
C THR A 454 12.52 1.55 -28.51
N LEU A 455 11.57 0.78 -29.03
CA LEU A 455 10.21 0.72 -28.49
C LEU A 455 10.24 0.21 -27.04
N ASN A 456 9.58 0.93 -26.14
CA ASN A 456 9.45 0.51 -24.75
C ASN A 456 8.56 -0.73 -24.64
N THR A 457 9.17 -1.91 -24.53
CA THR A 457 8.47 -3.21 -24.46
C THR A 457 7.74 -3.44 -23.14
N SER A 458 7.93 -2.59 -22.13
CA SER A 458 7.10 -2.60 -20.92
C SER A 458 5.75 -1.90 -21.13
N LYS A 459 5.69 -0.92 -22.04
CA LYS A 459 4.47 -0.17 -22.40
C LYS A 459 3.73 -0.78 -23.59
N TRP A 460 4.46 -1.35 -24.56
CA TRP A 460 3.91 -1.77 -25.86
C TRP A 460 4.12 -3.25 -26.20
N GLU A 461 3.16 -3.82 -26.92
CA GLU A 461 3.21 -5.10 -27.62
C GLU A 461 3.17 -4.85 -29.14
N GLN A 462 4.07 -5.46 -29.92
CA GLN A 462 4.11 -5.31 -31.38
C GLN A 462 3.27 -6.37 -32.08
N TYR A 463 2.55 -5.96 -33.12
CA TYR A 463 1.83 -6.86 -34.03
C TYR A 463 2.25 -6.58 -35.47
N ASN A 464 3.05 -7.49 -36.02
CA ASN A 464 3.60 -7.37 -37.37
C ASN A 464 4.33 -6.04 -37.63
N ALA A 465 4.71 -5.27 -36.60
CA ALA A 465 5.22 -3.92 -36.74
C ALA A 465 6.74 -3.87 -36.78
N GLN A 466 7.28 -3.29 -37.85
CA GLN A 466 8.67 -2.86 -37.93
C GLN A 466 8.75 -1.42 -37.42
N VAL A 467 9.25 -1.28 -36.20
CA VAL A 467 9.33 0.00 -35.49
C VAL A 467 10.73 0.58 -35.62
N SER A 468 10.80 1.87 -35.91
CA SER A 468 12.00 2.70 -35.82
C SER A 468 11.66 3.93 -35.00
N ILE A 469 12.51 4.33 -34.07
CA ILE A 469 12.33 5.56 -33.29
C ILE A 469 13.52 6.48 -33.57
N ILE A 470 13.23 7.68 -34.06
CA ILE A 470 14.25 8.66 -34.44
C ILE A 470 13.80 10.04 -33.96
N ASN A 471 14.62 10.68 -33.12
CA ASN A 471 14.37 12.03 -32.58
C ASN A 471 12.99 12.18 -31.88
N GLY A 472 12.60 11.21 -31.04
CA GLY A 472 11.30 11.25 -30.35
C GLY A 472 10.11 10.81 -31.20
N VAL A 473 10.33 10.42 -32.47
CA VAL A 473 9.23 10.04 -33.36
C VAL A 473 9.19 8.53 -33.55
N LEU A 474 8.08 7.91 -33.14
CA LEU A 474 7.72 6.55 -33.50
C LEU A 474 7.41 6.46 -34.99
N LYS A 475 8.08 5.56 -35.69
CA LYS A 475 7.81 5.24 -37.09
C LYS A 475 7.53 3.75 -37.29
N ILE A 476 6.37 3.43 -37.87
CA ILE A 476 6.06 2.07 -38.35
C ILE A 476 6.35 2.02 -39.85
N THR A 477 7.38 1.25 -40.25
CA THR A 477 7.93 1.30 -41.62
C THR A 477 7.22 0.38 -42.61
N ASN A 478 6.51 -0.64 -42.13
CA ASN A 478 5.77 -1.59 -42.95
C ASN A 478 4.26 -1.38 -42.84
N ALA A 479 3.53 -1.93 -43.82
CA ALA A 479 2.08 -1.89 -43.89
C ALA A 479 1.46 -3.06 -43.11
N TYR A 480 0.17 -2.94 -42.76
CA TYR A 480 -0.60 -3.95 -42.01
C TYR A 480 0.05 -4.29 -40.66
N ALA A 481 0.35 -3.25 -39.90
CA ALA A 481 1.18 -3.31 -38.71
C ALA A 481 0.61 -2.42 -37.60
N GLY A 482 0.91 -2.74 -36.35
CA GLY A 482 0.57 -1.89 -35.21
C GLY A 482 1.30 -2.26 -33.94
N ILE A 483 1.21 -1.36 -32.97
CA ILE A 483 1.62 -1.58 -31.59
C ILE A 483 0.44 -1.33 -30.66
N TYR A 484 0.38 -2.05 -29.55
CA TYR A 484 -0.71 -2.02 -28.58
C TYR A 484 -0.17 -1.70 -27.20
N THR A 485 -0.88 -0.87 -26.45
CA THR A 485 -0.57 -0.69 -25.04
C THR A 485 -0.77 -2.01 -24.31
N LYS A 486 0.18 -2.37 -23.44
CA LYS A 486 0.00 -3.50 -22.52
C LYS A 486 -1.05 -3.19 -21.45
N LYS A 487 -1.19 -1.91 -21.09
CA LYS A 487 -2.25 -1.41 -20.21
C LYS A 487 -3.58 -1.37 -20.96
N THR A 488 -4.67 -1.69 -20.25
CA THR A 488 -6.04 -1.55 -20.75
C THR A 488 -6.77 -0.44 -19.99
N PHE A 489 -7.75 0.20 -20.64
CA PHE A 489 -8.49 1.34 -20.11
C PHE A 489 -9.99 1.11 -20.18
N SER A 490 -10.71 1.60 -19.18
CA SER A 490 -12.17 1.53 -19.07
C SER A 490 -12.78 2.89 -19.40
N PRO A 491 -13.69 3.02 -20.38
CA PRO A 491 -14.35 4.30 -20.65
C PRO A 491 -15.23 4.74 -19.46
N PRO A 492 -15.36 6.05 -19.18
CA PRO A 492 -14.95 7.14 -20.06
C PRO A 492 -13.50 7.60 -19.84
N VAL A 493 -12.74 7.72 -20.94
CA VAL A 493 -11.36 8.24 -20.95
C VAL A 493 -11.14 9.19 -22.12
N ILE A 494 -10.12 10.03 -21.99
CA ILE A 494 -9.65 10.94 -23.04
C ILE A 494 -8.28 10.46 -23.51
N ILE A 495 -8.13 10.30 -24.82
CA ILE A 495 -6.89 9.87 -25.47
C ILE A 495 -6.43 11.02 -26.35
N GLU A 496 -5.25 11.56 -26.07
CA GLU A 496 -4.65 12.66 -26.81
C GLU A 496 -3.38 12.16 -27.47
N PHE A 497 -3.12 12.58 -28.71
CA PHE A 497 -1.97 12.12 -29.47
C PHE A 497 -1.56 13.15 -30.52
N ARG A 498 -0.30 13.04 -30.97
CA ARG A 498 0.23 13.83 -32.08
C ARG A 498 0.73 12.92 -33.19
N GLN A 499 0.16 13.07 -34.39
CA GLN A 499 0.40 12.22 -35.55
C GLN A 499 0.77 13.03 -36.79
N ASN A 500 1.62 12.47 -37.64
CA ASN A 500 1.96 13.06 -38.94
C ASN A 500 1.05 12.52 -40.06
N ILE A 501 0.23 13.39 -40.64
CA ILE A 501 -0.63 13.10 -41.79
C ILE A 501 0.19 13.26 -43.08
N LYS A 502 0.81 12.19 -43.58
CA LYS A 502 1.71 12.24 -44.75
C LYS A 502 1.06 11.96 -46.10
N ASN A 503 0.16 10.99 -46.15
CA ASN A 503 -0.44 10.52 -47.40
C ASN A 503 -1.90 10.09 -47.17
N ARG A 504 -2.57 9.58 -48.21
CA ARG A 504 -4.00 9.21 -48.16
C ARG A 504 -4.35 8.11 -47.12
N TRP A 505 -3.36 7.50 -46.44
CA TRP A 505 -3.50 6.31 -45.60
C TRP A 505 -2.64 6.37 -44.31
N ALA A 506 -2.69 7.50 -43.60
CA ALA A 506 -2.16 7.60 -42.23
C ALA A 506 -3.24 7.22 -41.23
N GLU A 507 -3.23 5.97 -40.76
CA GLU A 507 -4.24 5.50 -39.82
C GLU A 507 -3.79 5.75 -38.38
N LEU A 508 -4.70 6.18 -37.53
CA LEU A 508 -4.68 5.88 -36.11
C LEU A 508 -5.90 5.02 -35.86
N TYR A 509 -5.71 3.86 -35.23
CA TYR A 509 -6.82 3.05 -34.77
C TYR A 509 -6.65 2.71 -33.31
N ILE A 510 -7.63 3.02 -32.46
CA ILE A 510 -7.71 2.40 -31.14
C ILE A 510 -8.24 0.99 -31.37
N ALA A 511 -7.46 -0.04 -31.11
CA ALA A 511 -7.91 -1.42 -31.22
C ALA A 511 -7.97 -2.07 -29.85
N VAL A 512 -9.21 -2.35 -29.44
CA VAL A 512 -9.54 -2.94 -28.14
C VAL A 512 -9.40 -4.45 -28.25
N ARG A 513 -8.39 -5.03 -27.58
CA ARG A 513 -8.20 -6.48 -27.47
C ARG A 513 -9.22 -7.05 -26.48
N GLN A 514 -10.08 -7.98 -26.92
CA GLN A 514 -10.98 -8.73 -26.03
C GLN A 514 -10.31 -10.02 -25.53
N ASN A 515 -10.54 -10.37 -24.26
CA ASN A 515 -10.04 -11.62 -23.66
C ASN A 515 -10.69 -12.88 -24.24
N ASN A 516 -11.94 -12.80 -24.71
CA ASN A 516 -12.69 -13.98 -25.19
C ASN A 516 -12.57 -14.25 -26.70
N TYR A 517 -11.95 -13.34 -27.46
CA TYR A 517 -11.70 -13.50 -28.88
C TYR A 517 -10.31 -12.94 -29.25
N PRO A 518 -9.26 -13.78 -29.22
CA PRO A 518 -7.88 -13.34 -29.52
C PRO A 518 -7.65 -12.86 -30.97
N TYR A 519 -8.69 -12.92 -31.81
CA TYR A 519 -8.63 -12.54 -33.23
C TYR A 519 -9.61 -11.40 -33.61
N ALA A 520 -10.44 -10.90 -32.69
CA ALA A 520 -11.36 -9.79 -32.97
C ALA A 520 -10.64 -8.44 -32.76
N TRP A 521 -9.93 -8.00 -33.79
CA TRP A 521 -9.35 -6.65 -33.86
C TRP A 521 -10.36 -5.70 -34.49
N GLY A 522 -10.95 -4.82 -33.68
CA GLY A 522 -11.90 -3.79 -34.14
C GLY A 522 -11.34 -2.39 -33.90
N PRO A 523 -11.17 -1.54 -34.94
CA PRO A 523 -10.79 -0.15 -34.75
C PRO A 523 -11.95 0.64 -34.11
N LEU A 524 -11.69 1.62 -33.24
CA LEU A 524 -12.69 2.64 -32.85
C LEU A 524 -12.74 3.80 -33.88
N TRP A 525 -11.60 4.11 -34.51
CA TRP A 525 -11.46 5.19 -35.48
C TRP A 525 -10.51 4.81 -36.62
N TRP A 526 -10.74 5.40 -37.79
CA TRP A 526 -9.79 5.49 -38.89
C TRP A 526 -9.63 6.95 -39.32
N VAL A 527 -8.38 7.37 -39.44
CA VAL A 527 -8.00 8.70 -39.92
C VAL A 527 -7.43 8.53 -41.33
N ARG A 528 -7.83 9.40 -42.26
CA ARG A 528 -7.30 9.48 -43.63
C ARG A 528 -7.14 10.96 -43.98
N ALA A 529 -6.22 11.29 -44.89
CA ALA A 529 -5.93 12.68 -45.29
C ALA A 529 -7.14 13.51 -45.76
N ASN A 530 -8.31 12.89 -46.03
CA ASN A 530 -9.54 13.61 -46.35
C ASN A 530 -10.77 13.13 -45.55
N TRP A 531 -10.72 11.97 -44.89
CA TRP A 531 -11.88 11.32 -44.27
C TRP A 531 -11.53 10.82 -42.87
N ILE A 532 -12.44 11.04 -41.94
CA ILE A 532 -12.48 10.29 -40.67
C ILE A 532 -13.62 9.28 -40.79
N GLN A 533 -13.34 8.03 -40.46
CA GLN A 533 -14.34 6.97 -40.44
C GLN A 533 -14.43 6.41 -39.02
N PRO A 534 -15.60 6.44 -38.37
CA PRO A 534 -15.82 5.59 -37.20
C PRO A 534 -15.80 4.14 -37.67
N ALA A 535 -15.01 3.30 -37.01
CA ALA A 535 -14.88 1.92 -37.43
C ALA A 535 -15.99 1.06 -36.81
N SER A 536 -16.73 0.35 -37.67
CA SER A 536 -17.86 -0.52 -37.31
C SER A 536 -17.60 -1.98 -37.70
N TRP A 537 -16.40 -2.49 -37.45
CA TRP A 537 -16.07 -3.89 -37.70
C TRP A 537 -16.10 -4.71 -36.41
N ALA A 538 -17.00 -5.68 -36.38
CA ALA A 538 -16.95 -6.82 -35.48
C ALA A 538 -16.58 -8.04 -36.32
N TYR A 539 -15.47 -8.72 -36.00
CA TYR A 539 -15.18 -10.05 -36.54
C TYR A 539 -15.85 -11.10 -35.65
N LEU A 540 -17.17 -11.01 -35.50
CA LEU A 540 -18.00 -11.98 -34.78
C LEU A 540 -19.31 -12.17 -35.52
N ASP A 541 -19.33 -13.25 -36.30
CA ASP A 541 -20.45 -13.82 -37.06
C ASP A 541 -21.14 -12.92 -38.11
N ASP A 542 -21.12 -13.45 -39.34
CA ASP A 542 -21.92 -13.09 -40.51
C ASP A 542 -21.92 -11.61 -40.99
N HIS A 543 -21.09 -11.35 -42.01
CA HIS A 543 -21.35 -10.59 -43.25
C HIS A 543 -22.27 -9.33 -43.27
N ASP A 544 -22.58 -8.67 -42.16
CA ASP A 544 -23.33 -7.41 -42.18
C ASP A 544 -22.40 -6.19 -42.14
N TRP A 545 -22.32 -5.54 -43.30
CA TRP A 545 -21.56 -4.32 -43.53
C TRP A 545 -22.18 -3.18 -42.73
N GLY A 546 -21.55 -2.79 -41.62
CA GLY A 546 -21.96 -1.61 -40.85
C GLY A 546 -22.03 -0.35 -41.72
N LEU A 547 -22.99 0.54 -41.40
CA LEU A 547 -23.22 1.80 -42.10
C LEU A 547 -22.02 2.74 -41.94
N TYR A 548 -21.25 2.94 -43.01
CA TYR A 548 -20.19 3.94 -43.05
C TYR A 548 -20.76 5.36 -43.01
N SER A 549 -20.45 6.12 -41.96
CA SER A 549 -20.58 7.57 -41.99
C SER A 549 -19.20 8.18 -42.25
N ASN A 550 -18.86 8.40 -43.51
CA ASN A 550 -17.65 9.16 -43.87
C ASN A 550 -17.84 10.62 -43.47
N VAL A 551 -17.06 11.11 -42.51
CA VAL A 551 -16.98 12.53 -42.22
C VAL A 551 -15.82 13.10 -43.03
N ILE A 552 -16.10 14.04 -43.93
CA ILE A 552 -15.07 14.77 -44.66
C ILE A 552 -14.59 15.90 -43.77
N VAL A 553 -13.31 15.89 -43.41
CA VAL A 553 -12.74 16.84 -42.44
C VAL A 553 -11.50 17.56 -42.96
N ASN A 554 -11.07 17.25 -44.20
CA ASN A 554 -10.03 17.96 -44.96
C ASN A 554 -8.79 18.30 -44.10
N LEU A 555 -8.22 17.31 -43.41
CA LEU A 555 -7.00 17.48 -42.62
C LEU A 555 -5.81 17.72 -43.57
N PRO A 556 -5.12 18.87 -43.49
CA PRO A 556 -3.91 19.11 -44.27
C PRO A 556 -2.83 18.05 -44.01
N THR A 557 -1.86 17.96 -44.91
CA THR A 557 -0.67 17.15 -44.63
C THR A 557 0.21 17.85 -43.60
N GLY A 558 0.70 17.12 -42.60
CA GLY A 558 1.55 17.67 -41.55
C GLY A 558 1.31 17.03 -40.19
N TRP A 559 1.99 17.55 -39.17
CA TRP A 559 1.76 17.16 -37.79
C TRP A 559 0.48 17.77 -37.25
N HIS A 560 -0.37 16.93 -36.68
CA HIS A 560 -1.65 17.32 -36.11
C HIS A 560 -1.86 16.67 -34.75
N GLU A 561 -2.49 17.41 -33.85
CA GLU A 561 -2.93 16.92 -32.55
C GLU A 561 -4.40 16.50 -32.59
N GLY A 562 -4.67 15.30 -32.09
CA GLY A 562 -6.01 14.72 -32.02
C GLY A 562 -6.40 14.36 -30.59
N THR A 563 -7.68 14.56 -30.26
CA THR A 563 -8.27 14.23 -28.96
C THR A 563 -9.48 13.32 -29.17
N ILE A 564 -9.46 12.13 -28.58
CA ILE A 564 -10.56 11.18 -28.60
C ILE A 564 -11.21 11.13 -27.22
N TYR A 565 -12.48 11.51 -27.16
CA TYR A 565 -13.35 11.25 -26.02
C TYR A 565 -13.99 9.89 -26.22
N TRP A 566 -13.54 8.90 -25.47
CA TRP A 566 -14.06 7.54 -25.57
C TRP A 566 -15.06 7.29 -24.45
N PHE A 567 -16.33 7.12 -24.82
CA PHE A 567 -17.41 6.76 -23.91
C PHE A 567 -17.87 5.31 -24.13
N ARG A 568 -18.70 4.82 -23.21
CA ARG A 568 -19.24 3.46 -23.23
C ARG A 568 -20.03 3.13 -24.51
N TYR A 569 -20.75 4.11 -25.08
CA TYR A 569 -21.67 3.87 -26.20
C TYR A 569 -21.36 4.71 -27.45
N ASN A 570 -20.44 5.65 -27.35
CA ASN A 570 -20.10 6.56 -28.45
C ASN A 570 -18.68 7.10 -28.24
N SER A 571 -18.18 7.82 -29.23
CA SER A 571 -16.93 8.55 -29.09
C SER A 571 -16.94 9.81 -29.95
N VAL A 572 -16.08 10.76 -29.60
CA VAL A 572 -15.87 12.00 -30.35
C VAL A 572 -14.38 12.13 -30.63
N LEU A 573 -14.02 12.46 -31.86
CA LEU A 573 -12.65 12.79 -32.25
C LEU A 573 -12.60 14.26 -32.68
N GLU A 574 -11.72 15.01 -32.02
CA GLU A 574 -11.45 16.42 -32.28
C GLU A 574 -10.00 16.59 -32.74
N TRP A 575 -9.76 17.52 -33.65
CA TRP A 575 -8.42 17.88 -34.13
C TRP A 575 -8.11 19.36 -33.87
N ASP A 576 -6.83 19.67 -33.77
CA ASP A 576 -6.29 21.03 -33.71
C ASP A 576 -6.77 21.97 -34.83
N THR A 577 -7.12 21.43 -36.00
CA THR A 577 -7.73 22.16 -37.12
C THR A 577 -9.16 22.65 -36.86
N GLY A 578 -9.78 22.24 -35.74
CA GLY A 578 -11.20 22.45 -35.43
C GLY A 578 -12.13 21.41 -36.06
N ALA A 579 -11.57 20.40 -36.74
CA ALA A 579 -12.30 19.27 -37.28
C ALA A 579 -12.86 18.38 -36.15
N ILE A 580 -14.17 18.12 -36.16
CA ILE A 580 -14.85 17.26 -35.19
C ILE A 580 -15.61 16.15 -35.93
N ALA A 581 -15.42 14.91 -35.47
CA ALA A 581 -16.15 13.75 -35.96
C ALA A 581 -16.83 13.01 -34.80
N TYR A 582 -18.07 12.59 -35.03
CA TYR A 582 -18.88 11.87 -34.05
C TYR A 582 -19.04 10.42 -34.46
N ASN A 583 -18.79 9.51 -33.53
CA ASN A 583 -19.19 8.12 -33.64
C ASN A 583 -20.41 7.89 -32.73
N PRO A 584 -21.64 7.93 -33.26
CA PRO A 584 -22.86 7.85 -32.45
C PRO A 584 -23.10 6.46 -31.87
N PHE A 585 -22.36 5.43 -32.30
CA PHE A 585 -22.59 4.06 -31.90
C PHE A 585 -21.29 3.27 -31.74
N ASN A 586 -20.99 2.89 -30.50
CA ASN A 586 -19.96 1.93 -30.16
C ASN A 586 -20.62 0.58 -29.90
N PHE A 587 -20.40 -0.41 -30.78
CA PHE A 587 -20.94 -1.77 -30.63
C PHE A 587 -20.44 -2.44 -29.34
N TYR A 588 -19.33 -1.97 -28.77
CA TYR A 588 -18.64 -2.53 -27.63
C TYR A 588 -19.10 -1.88 -26.33
N GLN A 589 -20.22 -2.36 -25.77
CA GLN A 589 -20.73 -1.95 -24.46
C GLN A 589 -19.95 -2.71 -23.36
N ASP A 590 -19.34 -2.00 -22.40
CA ASP A 590 -18.64 -2.56 -21.20
C ASP A 590 -17.24 -3.18 -21.36
N TYR A 591 -16.34 -2.62 -22.18
CA TYR A 591 -15.00 -3.20 -22.37
C TYR A 591 -13.84 -2.35 -21.84
N ASN A 592 -12.94 -3.04 -21.13
CA ASN A 592 -11.56 -2.59 -20.90
C ASN A 592 -10.73 -2.91 -22.15
N GLY A 593 -10.01 -1.93 -22.70
CA GLY A 593 -9.29 -2.11 -23.96
C GLY A 593 -7.89 -1.51 -23.99
N ALA A 594 -6.98 -2.19 -24.69
CA ALA A 594 -5.70 -1.61 -25.09
C ALA A 594 -5.93 -0.51 -26.14
N ILE A 595 -5.02 0.46 -26.19
CA ILE A 595 -4.96 1.47 -27.23
C ILE A 595 -3.91 1.02 -28.24
N ALA A 596 -4.18 1.24 -29.53
CA ALA A 596 -3.24 0.86 -30.58
C ALA A 596 -2.79 2.07 -31.38
N LEU A 597 -1.57 1.99 -31.90
CA LEU A 597 -1.06 2.84 -32.96
C LEU A 597 -0.73 1.91 -34.12
N GLY A 598 -1.32 2.12 -35.29
CA GLY A 598 -1.01 1.25 -36.41
C GLY A 598 -1.50 1.75 -37.75
N THR A 599 -1.18 0.99 -38.79
CA THR A 599 -1.27 1.44 -40.17
C THR A 599 -1.49 0.30 -41.17
N TRP A 600 -2.24 0.58 -42.24
CA TRP A 600 -2.35 -0.27 -43.44
C TRP A 600 -1.40 0.17 -44.55
N ASP A 601 -0.69 1.27 -44.35
CA ASP A 601 0.34 1.79 -45.25
C ASP A 601 1.71 1.88 -44.53
N ARG A 602 2.76 2.21 -45.29
CA ARG A 602 4.13 2.28 -44.79
C ARG A 602 4.47 3.67 -44.29
N ASN A 603 5.39 3.74 -43.32
CA ASN A 603 6.03 4.97 -42.84
C ASN A 603 5.09 5.95 -42.15
N GLN A 604 4.22 5.45 -41.28
CA GLN A 604 3.40 6.29 -40.40
C GLN A 604 4.14 6.69 -39.14
N GLU A 605 3.89 7.91 -38.68
CA GLU A 605 4.68 8.57 -37.64
C GLU A 605 3.81 9.19 -36.55
N TRP A 606 4.20 8.96 -35.30
CA TRP A 606 3.61 9.53 -34.09
C TRP A 606 4.71 10.14 -33.22
N ASP A 607 4.39 11.23 -32.55
CA ASP A 607 5.32 11.97 -31.70
C ASP A 607 5.05 11.67 -30.22
N TRP A 608 3.80 11.78 -29.78
CA TRP A 608 3.42 11.41 -28.43
C TRP A 608 1.97 10.91 -28.36
N ILE A 609 1.67 10.18 -27.30
CA ILE A 609 0.32 9.76 -26.93
C ILE A 609 0.17 9.80 -25.40
N ARG A 610 -1.02 10.21 -24.94
CA ARG A 610 -1.39 10.14 -23.52
C ARG A 610 -2.84 9.78 -23.31
N VAL A 611 -3.13 9.27 -22.11
CA VAL A 611 -4.47 8.90 -21.66
C VAL A 611 -4.75 9.53 -20.31
N ARG A 612 -5.91 10.19 -20.19
CA ARG A 612 -6.37 10.80 -18.95
C ARG A 612 -7.85 10.56 -18.70
N LYS A 613 -8.27 10.79 -17.46
CA LYS A 613 -9.65 10.60 -17.04
C LYS A 613 -10.58 11.66 -17.62
N TYR A 614 -11.83 11.25 -17.83
CA TYR A 614 -12.90 12.13 -18.27
C TYR A 614 -13.75 12.62 -17.09
N ALA A 615 -14.14 13.90 -17.12
CA ALA A 615 -15.22 14.45 -16.30
C ALA A 615 -16.20 15.20 -17.20
N SER A 616 -17.51 15.09 -16.92
CA SER A 616 -18.56 15.76 -17.70
C SER A 616 -18.45 17.29 -17.65
N THR A 617 -17.85 17.82 -16.59
CA THR A 617 -17.44 19.21 -16.47
C THR A 617 -16.02 19.23 -15.91
N PRO A 618 -15.02 19.72 -16.66
CA PRO A 618 -13.64 19.77 -16.19
C PRO A 618 -13.50 20.58 -14.89
N PRO A 619 -12.53 20.25 -14.02
CA PRO A 619 -12.20 21.07 -12.86
C PRO A 619 -11.83 22.50 -13.27
N THR A 620 -12.17 23.48 -12.43
CA THR A 620 -11.78 24.87 -12.64
C THR A 620 -10.55 25.20 -11.81
N VAL A 621 -9.49 25.69 -12.45
CA VAL A 621 -8.28 26.15 -11.78
C VAL A 621 -8.31 27.66 -11.63
N THR A 622 -8.06 28.15 -10.42
CA THR A 622 -7.89 29.58 -10.12
C THR A 622 -6.52 29.79 -9.50
N VAL A 623 -5.64 30.53 -10.19
CA VAL A 623 -4.30 30.83 -9.70
C VAL A 623 -4.31 32.15 -8.92
N SER A 624 -3.57 32.20 -7.81
CA SER A 624 -3.40 33.41 -7.02
C SER A 624 -2.71 34.50 -7.84
N ARG A 625 -3.04 35.76 -7.56
CA ARG A 625 -2.39 36.95 -8.16
C ARG A 625 -1.24 37.48 -7.31
N THR A 626 -0.87 36.76 -6.25
CA THR A 626 0.21 37.15 -5.35
C THR A 626 1.21 36.03 -5.26
N ILE A 627 2.47 36.37 -5.50
CA ILE A 627 3.60 35.52 -5.14
C ILE A 627 3.92 35.79 -3.68
N GLU A 628 3.91 34.74 -2.89
CA GLU A 628 4.40 34.78 -1.53
C GLU A 628 5.91 34.53 -1.55
N THR A 629 6.64 35.23 -0.69
CA THR A 629 8.07 34.99 -0.50
C THR A 629 8.26 34.11 0.72
N LYS A 630 9.22 33.19 0.62
CA LYS A 630 9.67 32.37 1.74
C LYS A 630 10.06 33.35 2.85
N PRO A 631 9.50 33.20 4.05
CA PRO A 631 9.75 34.17 5.10
C PRO A 631 11.25 34.23 5.40
N SER A 632 11.85 35.40 5.16
CA SER A 632 13.29 35.63 5.32
C SER A 632 13.60 36.20 6.70
N SER A 633 14.54 35.56 7.41
CA SER A 633 15.06 36.01 8.70
C SER A 633 15.81 37.34 8.57
N THR A 634 15.11 38.46 8.74
CA THR A 634 15.76 39.75 8.99
C THR A 634 15.27 40.35 10.30
N VAL A 635 16.26 40.70 11.11
CA VAL A 635 16.17 41.16 12.49
C VAL A 635 15.25 42.37 12.61
N THR A 636 14.26 42.30 13.49
CA THR A 636 13.90 43.46 14.32
C THR A 636 13.54 42.98 15.72
N THR A 637 14.29 43.48 16.68
CA THR A 637 14.18 43.26 18.12
C THR A 637 12.81 43.67 18.65
N THR A 638 11.98 42.69 18.98
CA THR A 638 11.06 42.68 20.14
C THR A 638 10.52 41.26 20.28
N ALA A 639 10.55 40.71 21.49
CA ALA A 639 10.09 39.35 21.80
C ALA A 639 8.64 39.14 21.36
N THR A 640 8.45 38.53 20.20
CA THR A 640 7.17 37.95 19.76
C THR A 640 7.13 36.50 20.21
N VAL A 641 6.11 36.18 21.00
CA VAL A 641 5.77 34.84 21.44
C VAL A 641 5.45 33.98 20.21
N THR A 642 6.28 32.97 19.94
CA THR A 642 6.10 32.01 18.83
C THR A 642 5.74 30.64 19.37
N SER A 643 5.04 29.84 18.56
CA SER A 643 4.75 28.44 18.90
C SER A 643 6.04 27.61 18.80
N ALA A 644 6.22 26.68 19.72
CA ALA A 644 7.35 25.77 19.79
C ALA A 644 6.91 24.42 20.32
N ARG A 645 7.74 23.41 20.06
CA ARG A 645 7.53 22.04 20.50
C ARG A 645 8.75 21.51 21.21
N ALA A 646 8.53 20.84 22.33
CA ALA A 646 9.53 20.09 23.06
C ALA A 646 9.23 18.61 22.88
N TYR A 647 10.19 17.86 22.35
CA TYR A 647 10.09 16.43 22.13
C TYR A 647 10.95 15.66 23.13
N ASP A 648 10.43 14.53 23.61
CA ASP A 648 11.18 13.43 24.19
C ASP A 648 11.16 12.28 23.18
N ILE A 649 12.33 12.01 22.59
CA ILE A 649 12.51 11.00 21.53
C ILE A 649 13.20 9.72 22.05
N GLN A 650 13.48 9.64 23.35
CA GLN A 650 14.13 8.47 23.94
C GLN A 650 13.34 7.17 23.74
N PRO A 651 12.00 7.14 23.73
CA PRO A 651 11.26 5.91 23.47
C PRO A 651 11.57 5.30 22.08
N PHE A 652 11.77 6.14 21.07
CA PHE A 652 12.20 5.70 19.75
C PHE A 652 13.66 5.22 19.76
N ILE A 653 14.56 5.99 20.39
CA ILE A 653 15.98 5.60 20.54
C ILE A 653 16.11 4.23 21.20
N ASN A 654 15.32 3.96 22.24
CA ASN A 654 15.30 2.67 22.92
C ASN A 654 14.90 1.55 21.98
N CYS A 655 13.88 1.74 21.13
CA CYS A 655 13.46 0.73 20.16
C CYS A 655 14.51 0.47 19.07
N ILE A 656 15.22 1.48 18.57
CA ILE A 656 16.30 1.28 17.59
C ILE A 656 17.54 0.61 18.22
N MET A 657 17.92 1.00 19.44
CA MET A 657 19.05 0.41 20.19
C MET A 657 18.80 -1.07 20.49
N ASP A 658 17.55 -1.41 20.83
CA ASP A 658 17.12 -2.78 21.06
C ASP A 658 16.81 -3.56 19.77
N GLN A 659 17.01 -2.95 18.61
CA GLN A 659 16.75 -3.56 17.32
C GLN A 659 15.30 -4.09 17.21
N ARG A 660 14.33 -3.31 17.68
CA ARG A 660 12.89 -3.63 17.62
C ARG A 660 12.27 -3.28 16.26
N TYR A 661 11.10 -3.86 16.01
CA TYR A 661 10.31 -3.71 14.80
C TYR A 661 9.04 -2.90 15.06
N PHE A 662 8.59 -2.20 14.03
CA PHE A 662 7.31 -1.51 13.99
C PHE A 662 6.45 -2.09 12.87
N GLY A 663 5.14 -2.04 13.06
CA GLY A 663 4.14 -2.33 12.05
C GLY A 663 3.63 -1.04 11.44
N ILE A 664 3.84 -0.86 10.13
CA ILE A 664 3.40 0.32 9.37
C ILE A 664 2.76 -0.11 8.05
N TYR A 665 1.84 0.68 7.48
CA TYR A 665 1.11 0.32 6.26
C TYR A 665 2.04 0.20 5.06
N ASN A 666 2.91 1.20 4.87
CA ASN A 666 3.76 1.30 3.68
C ASN A 666 5.11 0.57 3.86
N ALA A 667 5.09 -0.68 4.29
CA ALA A 667 6.29 -1.51 4.41
C ALA A 667 6.04 -2.95 3.94
N PRO A 668 7.08 -3.66 3.48
CA PRO A 668 6.95 -5.07 3.14
C PRO A 668 6.53 -5.90 4.36
N SER A 669 5.50 -6.71 4.18
CA SER A 669 5.05 -7.70 5.16
C SER A 669 6.06 -8.82 5.34
N PHE A 670 5.83 -9.66 6.36
CA PHE A 670 6.63 -10.86 6.55
C PHE A 670 6.63 -11.81 5.35
N PHE A 671 5.53 -11.89 4.59
CA PHE A 671 5.45 -12.72 3.39
C PHE A 671 6.31 -12.15 2.27
N GLU A 672 6.25 -10.84 2.05
CA GLU A 672 7.09 -10.16 1.06
C GLU A 672 8.58 -10.25 1.40
N ARG A 673 8.93 -10.28 2.70
CA ARG A 673 10.30 -10.54 3.18
C ARG A 673 10.79 -11.96 2.86
N LEU A 674 9.90 -12.95 2.85
CA LEU A 674 10.18 -14.32 2.41
C LEU A 674 10.27 -14.45 0.87
N GLU A 675 9.64 -13.53 0.13
CA GLU A 675 9.67 -13.46 -1.34
C GLU A 675 10.77 -12.55 -1.88
N GLY A 676 11.35 -11.70 -1.05
CA GLY A 676 12.29 -10.66 -1.47
C GLY A 676 11.67 -9.63 -2.42
N SER A 677 10.34 -9.53 -2.45
CA SER A 677 9.56 -8.76 -3.44
C SER A 677 8.27 -8.25 -2.81
N THR A 678 7.81 -7.07 -3.25
CA THR A 678 6.55 -6.43 -2.80
C THR A 678 5.42 -6.51 -3.81
N ILE A 679 5.57 -7.33 -4.87
CA ILE A 679 4.60 -7.40 -5.97
C ILE A 679 3.20 -7.86 -5.51
N ASN A 680 3.11 -8.61 -4.41
CA ASN A 680 1.87 -9.17 -3.88
C ASN A 680 1.29 -8.37 -2.70
N HIS A 681 1.80 -7.17 -2.42
CA HIS A 681 1.43 -6.36 -1.26
C HIS A 681 -0.10 -6.17 -1.14
N ASP A 682 -0.72 -5.62 -2.19
CA ASP A 682 -2.16 -5.31 -2.22
C ASP A 682 -3.02 -6.57 -2.03
N GLU A 683 -2.57 -7.72 -2.53
CA GLU A 683 -3.28 -9.00 -2.38
C GLU A 683 -3.23 -9.50 -0.94
N TYR A 684 -2.07 -9.41 -0.29
CA TYR A 684 -1.91 -9.75 1.11
C TYR A 684 -2.64 -8.79 2.04
N GLU A 685 -2.62 -7.50 1.75
CA GLU A 685 -3.33 -6.49 2.53
C GLU A 685 -4.84 -6.70 2.41
N THR A 686 -5.36 -6.91 1.20
CA THR A 686 -6.78 -7.22 0.97
C THR A 686 -7.22 -8.46 1.76
N LEU A 687 -6.42 -9.52 1.73
CA LEU A 687 -6.71 -10.75 2.46
C LEU A 687 -6.66 -10.55 3.97
N ALA A 688 -5.70 -9.79 4.47
CA ALA A 688 -5.60 -9.44 5.89
C ALA A 688 -6.82 -8.64 6.36
N HIS A 689 -7.26 -7.63 5.58
CA HIS A 689 -8.46 -6.84 5.88
C HIS A 689 -9.71 -7.72 5.98
N GLN A 690 -9.91 -8.62 5.02
CA GLN A 690 -11.04 -9.56 5.05
C GLN A 690 -11.04 -10.41 6.33
N ILE A 691 -9.88 -10.93 6.74
CA ILE A 691 -9.80 -11.79 7.93
C ILE A 691 -9.92 -10.96 9.23
N GLN A 692 -9.39 -9.74 9.26
CA GLN A 692 -9.58 -8.84 10.39
C GLN A 692 -11.05 -8.47 10.60
N ASP A 693 -11.81 -8.28 9.51
CA ASP A 693 -13.26 -8.08 9.55
C ASP A 693 -13.99 -9.33 10.05
N GLU A 694 -13.62 -10.52 9.57
CA GLU A 694 -14.21 -11.78 10.03
C GLU A 694 -14.00 -12.02 11.54
N LEU A 695 -12.81 -11.69 12.05
CA LEU A 695 -12.44 -11.88 13.45
C LEU A 695 -12.85 -10.71 14.36
N GLY A 696 -13.26 -9.57 13.78
CA GLY A 696 -13.66 -8.37 14.52
C GLY A 696 -12.51 -7.75 15.32
N ILE A 697 -11.28 -7.77 14.79
CA ILE A 697 -10.07 -7.34 15.53
C ILE A 697 -9.54 -5.97 15.12
N LYS A 698 -10.34 -5.14 14.47
CA LYS A 698 -9.95 -3.77 14.05
C LYS A 698 -9.75 -2.83 15.23
N TYR A 699 -8.95 -1.77 15.04
CA TYR A 699 -8.83 -0.68 15.99
C TYR A 699 -9.72 0.49 15.57
N GLY A 700 -10.90 0.62 16.20
CA GLY A 700 -11.94 1.51 15.71
C GLY A 700 -12.35 1.13 14.29
N ASP A 701 -12.19 2.06 13.35
CA ASP A 701 -12.47 1.85 11.91
C ASP A 701 -11.22 1.55 11.08
N GLN A 702 -10.05 1.38 11.72
CA GLN A 702 -8.77 1.14 11.05
C GLN A 702 -8.32 -0.33 11.19
N TYR A 703 -7.72 -0.85 10.12
CA TYR A 703 -7.11 -2.19 10.08
C TYR A 703 -5.69 -2.14 10.66
N TYR A 704 -5.23 -3.20 11.30
CA TYR A 704 -3.82 -3.33 11.66
C TYR A 704 -2.97 -3.50 10.39
N PRO A 705 -1.85 -2.78 10.25
CA PRO A 705 -0.99 -2.92 9.09
C PRO A 705 -0.34 -4.31 9.04
N ILE A 706 0.07 -4.74 7.84
CA ILE A 706 0.82 -5.99 7.62
C ILE A 706 2.32 -5.76 7.44
N GLY A 707 2.73 -4.52 7.15
CA GLY A 707 4.12 -4.17 6.88
C GLY A 707 4.99 -4.26 8.13
N LEU A 708 6.23 -4.70 7.97
CA LEU A 708 7.24 -4.76 9.03
C LEU A 708 8.37 -3.80 8.68
N VAL A 709 8.79 -2.98 9.64
CA VAL A 709 9.96 -2.11 9.51
C VAL A 709 10.87 -2.26 10.70
N SER A 710 12.17 -2.28 10.44
CA SER A 710 13.20 -2.13 11.45
C SER A 710 14.36 -1.29 10.90
N PHE A 711 15.32 -0.91 11.75
CA PHE A 711 16.39 0.00 11.35
C PHE A 711 17.76 -0.64 11.43
N MET A 712 18.60 -0.31 10.44
CA MET A 712 20.00 -0.75 10.31
C MET A 712 20.93 0.42 10.56
N ILE A 713 21.77 0.29 11.58
CA ILE A 713 22.66 1.36 12.06
C ILE A 713 24.05 0.75 12.27
N PRO A 714 24.93 0.78 11.27
CA PRO A 714 26.27 0.18 11.32
C PRO A 714 27.19 1.02 12.22
N HIS A 715 27.00 0.90 13.53
CA HIS A 715 27.70 1.66 14.55
C HIS A 715 27.98 0.77 15.76
N ALA A 716 29.16 0.86 16.36
CA ALA A 716 29.60 -0.02 17.45
C ALA A 716 28.63 -0.08 18.65
N THR A 717 27.92 1.01 18.92
CA THR A 717 26.94 1.11 20.02
C THR A 717 25.54 0.62 19.65
N TYR A 718 25.09 0.81 18.40
CA TYR A 718 23.72 0.50 17.97
C TYR A 718 23.61 -0.92 17.38
N ASP A 719 24.60 -1.32 16.59
CA ASP A 719 24.69 -2.64 15.99
C ASP A 719 26.15 -3.03 15.72
N GLU A 720 26.81 -3.56 16.74
CA GLU A 720 28.19 -4.02 16.67
C GLU A 720 28.38 -5.11 15.60
N LYS A 721 27.40 -6.00 15.42
CA LYS A 721 27.49 -7.10 14.44
C LYS A 721 27.49 -6.54 13.02
N LEU A 722 26.58 -5.61 12.71
CA LEU A 722 26.54 -4.96 11.42
C LEU A 722 27.78 -4.10 11.17
N PHE A 723 28.21 -3.35 12.18
CA PHE A 723 29.43 -2.54 12.11
C PHE A 723 30.67 -3.39 11.76
N ASN A 724 30.85 -4.53 12.44
CA ASN A 724 31.95 -5.46 12.17
C ASN A 724 31.84 -6.11 10.79
N LEU A 725 30.61 -6.41 10.32
CA LEU A 725 30.39 -6.92 8.97
C LEU A 725 30.83 -5.92 7.90
N PHE A 726 30.44 -4.65 8.03
CA PHE A 726 30.81 -3.58 7.10
C PHE A 726 32.33 -3.39 7.07
N ASN A 727 32.98 -3.33 8.25
CA ASN A 727 34.45 -3.23 8.35
C ASN A 727 35.15 -4.43 7.71
N THR A 728 34.63 -5.65 7.92
CA THR A 728 35.22 -6.89 7.37
C THR A 728 35.10 -6.96 5.86
N LEU A 729 33.98 -6.49 5.30
CA LEU A 729 33.72 -6.48 3.87
C LEU A 729 34.30 -5.25 3.15
N GLY A 730 34.77 -4.25 3.89
CA GLY A 730 35.26 -2.99 3.34
C GLY A 730 34.17 -2.17 2.66
N ILE A 731 32.92 -2.29 3.14
CA ILE A 731 31.78 -1.53 2.59
C ILE A 731 31.84 -0.11 3.16
N ALA A 732 31.89 0.87 2.27
CA ALA A 732 31.79 2.28 2.64
C ALA A 732 30.33 2.67 2.84
N LEU A 733 30.05 3.35 3.96
CA LEU A 733 28.73 3.92 4.21
C LEU A 733 28.53 5.15 3.34
N GLU A 734 27.32 5.28 2.83
CA GLU A 734 26.92 6.41 2.01
C GLU A 734 26.03 7.31 2.84
N GLU A 735 26.30 8.61 2.78
CA GLU A 735 25.41 9.61 3.37
C GLU A 735 24.02 9.53 2.72
N ASP A 736 23.01 9.91 3.49
CA ASP A 736 21.62 10.01 3.07
C ASP A 736 20.91 8.70 2.64
N GLN A 737 21.58 7.53 2.62
CA GLN A 737 20.86 6.25 2.46
C GLN A 737 20.02 5.94 3.71
N THR A 738 18.70 5.78 3.53
CA THR A 738 17.77 5.45 4.63
C THR A 738 18.18 4.18 5.39
N SER A 739 18.03 4.23 6.70
CA SER A 739 18.27 3.14 7.64
C SER A 739 17.12 2.14 7.71
N PHE A 740 16.02 2.34 6.97
CA PHE A 740 14.97 1.32 6.82
C PHE A 740 15.61 0.02 6.30
N ASP A 741 15.56 -1.03 7.13
CA ASP A 741 16.17 -2.34 6.88
C ASP A 741 15.96 -2.92 5.48
N TYR A 742 14.73 -2.88 4.93
CA TYR A 742 14.47 -3.41 3.60
C TYR A 742 15.26 -2.66 2.53
N TYR A 743 15.14 -1.33 2.48
CA TYR A 743 15.87 -0.52 1.49
C TYR A 743 17.39 -0.55 1.72
N PHE A 744 17.82 -0.55 2.99
CA PHE A 744 19.22 -0.63 3.36
C PHE A 744 19.85 -1.95 2.87
N LEU A 745 19.21 -3.10 3.11
CA LEU A 745 19.69 -4.40 2.64
C LEU A 745 19.69 -4.48 1.12
N GLN A 746 18.64 -4.00 0.47
CA GLN A 746 18.57 -3.96 -0.99
C GLN A 746 19.71 -3.13 -1.58
N TYR A 747 20.00 -1.96 -1.02
CA TYR A 747 21.07 -1.10 -1.50
C TYR A 747 22.46 -1.74 -1.36
N TYR A 748 22.82 -2.18 -0.14
CA TYR A 748 24.18 -2.65 0.15
C TYR A 748 24.45 -4.11 -0.25
N PHE A 749 23.42 -4.95 -0.33
CA PHE A 749 23.58 -6.38 -0.57
C PHE A 749 22.74 -6.92 -1.74
N GLY A 750 21.61 -6.28 -2.05
CA GLY A 750 20.68 -6.72 -3.12
C GLY A 750 20.90 -6.09 -4.50
N GLY A 751 21.68 -5.01 -4.59
CA GLY A 751 21.85 -4.23 -5.84
C GLY A 751 20.66 -3.33 -6.19
N GLY A 752 19.80 -3.02 -5.22
CA GLY A 752 18.68 -2.08 -5.36
C GLY A 752 19.13 -0.62 -5.45
N SER A 753 18.21 0.25 -5.85
CA SER A 753 18.47 1.70 -5.92
C SER A 753 18.50 2.33 -4.52
N LYS A 754 19.29 3.39 -4.39
CA LYS A 754 19.36 4.21 -3.18
C LYS A 754 17.99 4.82 -2.86
N VAL A 755 17.64 4.84 -1.59
CA VAL A 755 16.46 5.57 -1.09
C VAL A 755 16.94 6.65 -0.15
N VAL A 756 16.69 7.90 -0.53
CA VAL A 756 17.17 9.10 0.18
C VAL A 756 16.40 9.28 1.49
N GLY A 757 17.14 9.50 2.56
CA GLY A 757 16.68 9.81 3.89
C GLY A 757 17.47 10.96 4.52
N TYR A 758 16.93 11.48 5.61
CA TYR A 758 17.42 12.66 6.30
C TYR A 758 17.95 12.29 7.68
N ARG A 759 18.95 13.04 8.16
CA ARG A 759 19.43 12.91 9.55
C ARG A 759 18.30 13.25 10.51
N VAL A 760 18.34 12.66 11.70
CA VAL A 760 17.29 12.83 12.71
C VAL A 760 17.85 13.57 13.92
N TYR A 761 17.23 14.70 14.27
CA TYR A 761 17.56 15.46 15.47
C TYR A 761 17.52 14.58 16.71
N GLY A 762 18.55 14.67 17.55
CA GLY A 762 18.77 13.83 18.71
C GLY A 762 19.29 12.41 18.44
N ILE A 763 19.60 12.03 17.19
CA ILE A 763 20.17 10.70 16.88
C ILE A 763 21.44 10.83 16.03
N SER A 764 21.37 11.52 14.90
CA SER A 764 22.44 11.62 13.89
C SER A 764 22.77 13.06 13.50
N ASP A 765 22.52 14.01 14.39
CA ASP A 765 22.31 15.43 14.09
C ASP A 765 23.45 16.39 14.44
N SER A 766 24.59 15.90 14.91
CA SER A 766 25.61 16.75 15.55
C SER A 766 27.04 16.27 15.29
N PRO A 767 28.09 17.14 15.36
CA PRO A 767 29.49 16.74 15.18
C PRO A 767 29.99 15.63 16.11
N ASP A 768 29.39 15.46 17.30
CA ASP A 768 29.67 14.37 18.24
C ASP A 768 28.91 13.06 17.91
N ARG A 769 27.91 13.14 17.02
CA ARG A 769 27.09 12.02 16.54
C ARG A 769 27.16 11.84 15.02
N SER A 770 28.10 12.51 14.36
CA SER A 770 28.26 12.49 12.91
C SER A 770 28.66 11.11 12.40
N SER A 771 29.26 10.28 13.27
CA SER A 771 29.57 8.86 13.01
C SER A 771 28.34 7.94 13.07
N VAL A 772 27.20 8.40 13.58
CA VAL A 772 25.96 7.62 13.62
C VAL A 772 25.25 7.79 12.27
N TYR A 773 25.41 6.78 11.40
CA TYR A 773 24.72 6.69 10.12
C TYR A 773 23.27 6.24 10.32
N PHE A 774 22.43 7.17 10.77
CA PHE A 774 21.00 6.97 10.91
C PHE A 774 20.23 7.99 10.08
N PHE A 775 19.51 7.52 9.07
CA PHE A 775 18.72 8.34 8.16
C PHE A 775 17.33 7.76 8.04
N LEU A 776 16.33 8.62 7.95
CA LEU A 776 14.95 8.21 7.69
C LEU A 776 14.43 8.90 6.44
N ASP A 777 13.87 8.11 5.52
CA ASP A 777 13.06 8.65 4.45
C ASP A 777 11.77 9.27 5.00
N ASN A 778 11.21 10.22 4.25
CA ASN A 778 10.05 10.99 4.70
C ASN A 778 8.84 10.11 5.00
N GLN A 779 8.58 9.08 4.19
CA GLN A 779 7.40 8.23 4.34
C GLN A 779 7.48 7.40 5.63
N THR A 780 8.63 6.79 5.90
CA THR A 780 8.88 6.06 7.14
C THR A 780 8.83 7.00 8.35
N ALA A 781 9.42 8.20 8.27
CA ALA A 781 9.37 9.17 9.35
C ALA A 781 7.93 9.63 9.67
N VAL A 782 7.10 9.85 8.65
CA VAL A 782 5.67 10.20 8.84
C VAL A 782 4.92 9.05 9.51
N ALA A 783 5.18 7.79 9.12
CA ALA A 783 4.55 6.64 9.75
C ALA A 783 4.95 6.48 11.23
N ILE A 784 6.22 6.71 11.57
CA ILE A 784 6.73 6.55 12.94
C ILE A 784 6.37 7.77 13.83
N PHE A 785 6.61 8.99 13.36
CA PHE A 785 6.50 10.22 14.17
C PHE A 785 5.21 11.02 13.92
N GLY A 786 4.45 10.68 12.87
CA GLY A 786 3.40 11.53 12.31
C GLY A 786 3.97 12.68 11.48
N ALA A 787 3.09 13.34 10.71
CA ALA A 787 3.48 14.43 9.80
C ALA A 787 4.26 15.56 10.51
N GLN A 788 3.74 16.07 11.64
CA GLN A 788 4.42 17.14 12.38
C GLN A 788 5.76 16.68 12.96
N GLY A 789 5.82 15.49 13.57
CA GLY A 789 7.05 14.95 14.11
C GLY A 789 8.11 14.70 13.03
N ALA A 790 7.71 14.24 11.85
CA ALA A 790 8.61 14.07 10.71
C ALA A 790 9.12 15.41 10.15
N GLN A 791 8.29 16.46 10.16
CA GLN A 791 8.72 17.81 9.77
C GLN A 791 9.74 18.38 10.77
N ASP A 792 9.50 18.17 12.05
CA ASP A 792 10.28 18.77 13.14
C ASP A 792 11.59 18.03 13.44
N LEU A 793 11.62 16.70 13.26
CA LEU A 793 12.75 15.87 13.68
C LEU A 793 13.72 15.52 12.53
N LEU A 794 13.35 15.73 11.27
CA LEU A 794 14.23 15.49 10.12
C LEU A 794 15.04 16.73 9.74
N GLN A 795 16.34 16.56 9.51
CA GLN A 795 17.23 17.58 8.97
C GLN A 795 17.14 17.63 7.43
N ARG A 796 16.26 18.47 6.91
CA ARG A 796 16.04 18.63 5.46
C ARG A 796 16.92 19.69 4.81
#